data_AF-A0A9W8QG26-F1
#
_entry.id   AF-A0A9W8QG26-F1
#
_cell.length_a   1.000
_cell.length_b   1.000
_cell.length_c   1.000
_cell.angle_alpha   90.00
_cell.angle_beta   90.00
_cell.angle_gamma   90.00
#
_symmetry.space_group_name_H-M   'P 1'
#
loop_
_entity.id
_entity.type
_entity.pdbx_description
1 polymer ?
#
loop_
_entity_poly.entity_id
_entity_poly.type
_entity_poly.pdbx_seq_one_letter_code
_entity_poly.pdbx_strand_id
1 'polypeptide(L)'
;MNTMARVTWLAVVTLSAIAKTALAATVLPRALDYEDQASVLECFQVSNPVLSDKGLVSGTDIVGPANNSEKPVASCQQTLITYSFQSSYGHPYVSDYSPPSCDFNRVAMNLTVVSEGVQFDRLAIMYLGDIEVWRTSTAEPKSHPGISWTYWKDMTNYLSLWKGQQKLIFDLGNTVNDQYTGAFNVTLTATFFSVKATGEDDQQSPASQIMPISAKRGSDGKSSAFNYPGDTSVSLKIPQAAVRAIVSISATGQSDEEFWETNVPDSIQANATGYFGKSAFREARLLIDGQIAGLAWPYPVVFTGGISPPLHRPMVGIQAFDLLENEIDITPWLGLLCDGSDHTFSLQIVGEKEQKPGSYWIMTGKVFVWTDDGNQTTTGPAPQVTVDPVSLNASGGGDKGGPILYQQSINRSIRVSTELTIAGQKKKYAWNQRFSMKNDGNITNGGNDQSVNAIYEGQSTATSDSSPYFYVGFRYPFVMEITTSNEKDSLKLTTNLEQGMDLTVTGISAFDYGIGAFGNRLKAKVSGSVLQTTRKATASYYQAPDGSRTSGESESHQTYKFGGRGPSSNTTSQRFSNLAPLLYSRDVKVVGDRRVKDDVFVYRSNYKGHPDKMSAGKFVQGFAPVPNPQKPGMAKFMGKGDLASGATENLAVQWQT
;
A
#
# COMPACT_ATOMS: atom_id res chain seq x y z
N MET A 1 6.85 77.07 -42.66
CA MET A 1 5.45 76.79 -43.02
C MET A 1 4.97 75.72 -42.04
N ASN A 2 4.50 76.11 -40.85
CA ASN A 2 3.07 76.27 -40.48
C ASN A 2 2.25 75.02 -40.87
N THR A 3 1.60 74.27 -39.96
CA THR A 3 0.81 74.72 -38.79
C THR A 3 0.52 73.59 -37.77
N MET A 4 0.48 74.00 -36.50
CA MET A 4 -0.25 73.53 -35.29
C MET A 4 -1.36 72.46 -35.47
N ALA A 5 -1.64 71.56 -34.53
CA ALA A 5 -2.02 71.89 -33.14
C ALA A 5 -1.82 70.75 -32.11
N ARG A 6 -1.36 71.16 -30.92
CA ARG A 6 -1.53 70.47 -29.64
C ARG A 6 -2.88 70.89 -29.04
N VAL A 7 -3.59 69.96 -28.41
CA VAL A 7 -4.65 70.28 -27.44
C VAL A 7 -4.41 69.46 -26.18
N THR A 8 -4.30 70.19 -25.07
CA THR A 8 -4.18 69.76 -23.68
C THR A 8 -5.57 69.79 -23.06
N TRP A 9 -5.99 68.77 -22.29
CA TRP A 9 -6.99 68.89 -21.21
C TRP A 9 -6.73 67.78 -20.18
N LEU A 10 -6.12 68.10 -19.03
CA LEU A 10 -6.72 68.51 -17.75
C LEU A 10 -7.45 67.38 -17.00
N ALA A 11 -6.86 67.01 -15.87
CA ALA A 11 -7.43 66.15 -14.86
C ALA A 11 -8.63 66.84 -14.17
N VAL A 12 -9.69 66.06 -13.94
CA VAL A 12 -10.66 66.32 -12.88
C VAL A 12 -10.85 65.02 -12.11
N VAL A 13 -10.44 65.06 -10.85
CA VAL A 13 -10.67 64.06 -9.82
C VAL A 13 -12.06 64.29 -9.25
N THR A 14 -12.87 63.23 -9.16
CA THR A 14 -13.95 63.13 -8.17
C THR A 14 -13.95 61.73 -7.59
N LEU A 15 -13.66 61.66 -6.28
CA LEU A 15 -13.81 60.48 -5.43
C LEU A 15 -15.30 60.09 -5.31
N SER A 16 -15.56 58.80 -5.35
CA SER A 16 -16.53 58.19 -4.44
C SER A 16 -16.06 56.78 -4.11
N ALA A 17 -15.55 56.63 -2.90
CA ALA A 17 -15.19 55.36 -2.29
C ALA A 17 -16.43 54.49 -2.08
N ILE A 18 -16.39 53.25 -2.54
CA ILE A 18 -17.22 52.16 -2.01
C ILE A 18 -16.30 50.96 -1.77
N ALA A 19 -16.28 50.51 -0.52
CA ALA A 19 -15.42 49.47 0.01
C ALA A 19 -15.53 48.15 -0.78
N LYS A 20 -14.38 47.62 -1.21
CA LYS A 20 -14.23 46.20 -1.55
C LYS A 20 -14.04 45.42 -0.25
N THR A 21 -15.14 45.08 0.41
CA THR A 21 -15.15 43.95 1.33
C THR A 21 -15.12 42.68 0.49
N ALA A 22 -14.03 41.91 0.63
CA ALA A 22 -13.95 40.54 0.16
C ALA A 22 -15.04 39.71 0.87
N LEU A 23 -16.09 39.34 0.13
CA LEU A 23 -16.86 38.16 0.51
C LEU A 23 -16.11 36.95 -0.03
N ALA A 24 -15.34 36.31 0.83
CA ALA A 24 -15.18 34.88 0.76
C ALA A 24 -16.59 34.28 0.85
N ALA A 25 -17.13 33.84 -0.28
CA ALA A 25 -18.34 33.05 -0.28
C ALA A 25 -17.98 31.73 0.41
N THR A 26 -18.26 31.65 1.70
CA THR A 26 -18.47 30.39 2.40
C THR A 26 -19.50 29.61 1.60
N VAL A 27 -19.03 28.62 0.83
CA VAL A 27 -19.89 27.56 0.31
C VAL A 27 -20.35 26.78 1.54
N LEU A 28 -21.49 27.20 2.09
CA LEU A 28 -22.22 26.43 3.08
C LEU A 28 -22.55 25.06 2.48
N PRO A 29 -22.45 23.96 3.24
CA PRO A 29 -22.98 22.68 2.79
C PRO A 29 -24.46 22.88 2.50
N ARG A 30 -24.86 22.65 1.25
CA ARG A 30 -26.26 22.65 0.85
C ARG A 30 -26.95 21.61 1.73
N ALA A 31 -27.89 22.05 2.57
CA ALA A 31 -28.76 21.14 3.29
C ALA A 31 -29.41 20.22 2.26
N LEU A 32 -29.25 18.91 2.47
CA LEU A 32 -29.79 17.87 1.62
C LEU A 32 -31.32 17.98 1.63
N ASP A 33 -31.88 18.49 0.53
CA ASP A 33 -33.31 18.35 0.26
C ASP A 33 -33.59 16.85 0.06
N TYR A 34 -34.38 16.33 0.99
CA TYR A 34 -34.66 14.92 1.21
C TYR A 34 -35.71 14.44 0.21
N GLU A 35 -35.34 14.13 -1.05
CA GLU A 35 -36.25 13.39 -1.95
C GLU A 35 -35.60 12.61 -3.12
N ASP A 36 -34.33 12.20 -3.03
CA ASP A 36 -33.77 11.15 -3.89
C ASP A 36 -32.70 10.33 -3.11
N GLN A 37 -33.12 9.29 -2.38
CA GLN A 37 -32.21 8.50 -1.52
C GLN A 37 -31.39 7.48 -2.32
N ALA A 38 -30.52 7.95 -3.21
CA ALA A 38 -29.32 7.19 -3.52
C ALA A 38 -28.32 7.41 -2.37
N SER A 39 -28.15 6.42 -1.48
CA SER A 39 -27.09 6.47 -0.47
C SER A 39 -25.72 6.47 -1.13
N VAL A 40 -24.78 7.24 -0.59
CA VAL A 40 -23.35 7.22 -0.98
C VAL A 40 -22.86 5.77 -1.06
N LEU A 41 -22.08 5.43 -2.09
CA LEU A 41 -21.58 4.07 -2.27
C LEU A 41 -20.46 3.77 -1.28
N GLU A 42 -20.65 2.80 -0.39
CA GLU A 42 -19.62 2.38 0.56
C GLU A 42 -18.59 1.45 -0.11
N CYS A 43 -17.41 1.99 -0.41
CA CYS A 43 -16.26 1.21 -0.86
C CYS A 43 -15.53 0.57 0.33
N PHE A 44 -14.94 -0.61 0.13
CA PHE A 44 -14.27 -1.34 1.20
C PHE A 44 -13.15 -2.25 0.69
N GLN A 45 -12.13 -2.46 1.53
CA GLN A 45 -11.15 -3.54 1.42
C GLN A 45 -11.54 -4.68 2.36
N VAL A 46 -11.40 -5.92 1.92
CA VAL A 46 -11.54 -7.08 2.81
C VAL A 46 -10.24 -7.25 3.61
N SER A 47 -10.30 -7.00 4.92
CA SER A 47 -9.20 -7.15 5.87
C SER A 47 -9.69 -7.70 7.21
N ASN A 48 -8.79 -8.24 8.03
CA ASN A 48 -9.12 -8.61 9.41
C ASN A 48 -9.46 -7.36 10.24
N PRO A 49 -10.30 -7.49 11.27
CA PRO A 49 -10.66 -6.37 12.12
C PRO A 49 -9.47 -5.88 12.95
N VAL A 50 -9.53 -4.61 13.32
CA VAL A 50 -8.59 -3.94 14.24
C VAL A 50 -9.25 -3.82 15.61
N LEU A 51 -8.46 -3.88 16.68
CA LEU A 51 -8.96 -3.61 18.02
C LEU A 51 -9.02 -2.09 18.26
N SER A 52 -10.19 -1.62 18.71
CA SER A 52 -10.44 -0.25 19.17
C SER A 52 -10.90 -0.26 20.64
N ASP A 53 -11.12 0.93 21.19
CA ASP A 53 -11.73 1.15 22.50
C ASP A 53 -13.15 0.59 22.61
N LYS A 54 -13.91 0.58 21.51
CA LYS A 54 -15.29 0.08 21.45
C LYS A 54 -15.38 -1.41 21.13
N GLY A 55 -14.37 -1.98 20.49
CA GLY A 55 -14.45 -3.35 20.00
C GLY A 55 -13.50 -3.69 18.86
N LEU A 56 -13.67 -4.89 18.32
CA LEU A 56 -13.15 -5.22 17.01
C LEU A 56 -13.94 -4.44 15.96
N VAL A 57 -13.24 -3.66 15.14
CA VAL A 57 -13.83 -2.78 14.12
C VAL A 57 -13.40 -3.20 12.72
N SER A 58 -14.33 -3.09 11.77
CA SER A 58 -14.10 -3.35 10.34
C SER A 58 -15.02 -2.44 9.54
N GLY A 59 -14.46 -1.54 8.72
CA GLY A 59 -15.24 -0.47 8.08
C GLY A 59 -15.91 0.43 9.11
N THR A 60 -17.21 0.66 8.97
CA THR A 60 -18.02 1.39 9.96
C THR A 60 -18.58 0.52 11.07
N ASP A 61 -18.36 -0.80 11.03
CA ASP A 61 -19.00 -1.76 11.93
C ASP A 61 -18.13 -2.09 13.15
N ILE A 62 -18.79 -2.30 14.28
CA ILE A 62 -18.23 -3.00 15.43
C ILE A 62 -18.60 -4.48 15.29
N VAL A 63 -17.62 -5.31 14.92
CA VAL A 63 -17.82 -6.73 14.60
C VAL A 63 -17.60 -7.67 15.78
N GLY A 64 -17.25 -7.12 16.95
CA GLY A 64 -17.20 -7.83 18.22
C GLY A 64 -16.71 -6.96 19.38
N PRO A 65 -16.81 -7.43 20.64
CA PRO A 65 -16.44 -6.66 21.84
C PRO A 65 -14.94 -6.30 21.94
N ALA A 66 -14.51 -5.37 22.81
CA ALA A 66 -13.08 -5.04 22.90
C ALA A 66 -12.27 -6.18 23.57
N ASN A 67 -12.92 -6.94 24.44
CA ASN A 67 -12.34 -8.03 25.23
C ASN A 67 -13.43 -9.11 25.45
N ASN A 68 -13.24 -10.02 26.41
CA ASN A 68 -14.34 -10.90 26.86
C ASN A 68 -15.46 -10.14 27.61
N SER A 69 -15.38 -8.81 27.72
CA SER A 69 -16.40 -7.91 28.26
C SER A 69 -17.05 -7.10 27.14
N GLU A 70 -18.34 -6.85 27.26
CA GLU A 70 -19.10 -6.02 26.33
C GLU A 70 -18.90 -4.51 26.59
N LYS A 71 -18.16 -4.14 27.64
CA LYS A 71 -17.96 -2.74 28.02
C LYS A 71 -16.80 -2.10 27.23
N PRO A 72 -16.99 -0.90 26.66
CA PRO A 72 -15.92 -0.12 26.08
C PRO A 72 -14.78 0.13 27.07
N VAL A 73 -13.56 0.21 26.56
CA VAL A 73 -12.37 0.57 27.34
C VAL A 73 -12.28 2.10 27.40
N ALA A 74 -11.82 2.65 28.53
CA ALA A 74 -11.55 4.08 28.61
C ALA A 74 -10.51 4.48 27.57
N SER A 75 -10.80 5.54 26.83
CA SER A 75 -9.99 6.01 25.71
C SER A 75 -9.99 7.53 25.64
N CYS A 76 -9.04 8.07 24.88
CA CYS A 76 -9.11 9.43 24.38
C CYS A 76 -8.95 9.41 22.86
N GLN A 77 -9.58 10.38 22.19
CA GLN A 77 -9.56 10.49 20.73
C GLN A 77 -9.03 11.86 20.32
N GLN A 78 -8.32 11.88 19.20
CA GLN A 78 -7.84 13.09 18.56
C GLN A 78 -8.11 13.02 17.07
N THR A 79 -8.84 14.00 16.54
CA THR A 79 -8.97 14.19 15.10
C THR A 79 -7.67 14.82 14.59
N LEU A 80 -6.95 14.06 13.77
CA LEU A 80 -5.63 14.43 13.24
C LEU A 80 -5.76 15.23 11.94
N ILE A 81 -6.75 14.90 11.11
CA ILE A 81 -7.00 15.56 9.83
C ILE A 81 -8.50 15.77 9.67
N THR A 82 -8.87 16.97 9.23
CA THR A 82 -10.14 17.27 8.58
C THR A 82 -9.84 18.21 7.43
N TYR A 83 -9.72 17.66 6.22
CA TYR A 83 -9.19 18.39 5.08
C TYR A 83 -9.80 17.92 3.76
N SER A 84 -9.95 18.85 2.81
CA SER A 84 -10.42 18.56 1.45
C SER A 84 -9.24 18.66 0.48
N PHE A 85 -8.82 17.52 -0.07
CA PHE A 85 -7.71 17.44 -1.02
C PHE A 85 -8.23 17.71 -2.44
N GLN A 86 -8.15 18.97 -2.87
CA GLN A 86 -8.62 19.45 -4.19
C GLN A 86 -7.47 19.93 -5.08
N SER A 87 -6.55 20.71 -4.52
CA SER A 87 -5.36 21.24 -5.18
C SER A 87 -4.15 21.02 -4.28
N SER A 88 -3.91 19.75 -3.94
CA SER A 88 -2.92 19.30 -2.96
C SER A 88 -1.69 18.65 -3.60
N TYR A 89 -1.62 18.65 -4.92
CA TYR A 89 -0.46 18.12 -5.64
C TYR A 89 0.83 18.85 -5.25
N GLY A 90 1.83 18.11 -4.76
CA GLY A 90 3.08 18.69 -4.22
C GLY A 90 2.91 19.51 -2.94
N HIS A 91 1.71 19.54 -2.36
CA HIS A 91 1.31 20.35 -1.22
C HIS A 91 0.58 19.46 -0.19
N PRO A 92 1.32 18.64 0.57
CA PRO A 92 0.72 17.73 1.55
C PRO A 92 0.02 18.50 2.67
N TYR A 93 -0.93 17.86 3.35
CA TYR A 93 -1.46 18.38 4.61
C TYR A 93 -0.40 18.23 5.70
N VAL A 94 -0.14 19.31 6.45
CA VAL A 94 0.86 19.34 7.52
C VAL A 94 0.23 19.91 8.79
N SER A 95 0.45 19.24 9.91
CA SER A 95 0.07 19.72 11.23
C SER A 95 1.11 19.31 12.28
N ASP A 96 1.13 19.97 13.42
CA ASP A 96 1.93 19.51 14.56
C ASP A 96 1.06 18.58 15.41
N TYR A 97 1.57 17.37 15.67
CA TYR A 97 0.97 16.39 16.57
C TYR A 97 1.59 16.52 17.97
N SER A 98 0.73 16.54 18.98
CA SER A 98 1.11 16.40 20.39
C SER A 98 0.40 15.19 21.00
N PRO A 99 1.09 14.38 21.83
CA PRO A 99 0.47 13.27 22.54
C PRO A 99 -0.70 13.72 23.40
N PRO A 100 -1.79 12.93 23.51
CA PRO A 100 -2.90 13.26 24.38
C PRO A 100 -2.49 13.13 25.86
N SER A 101 -3.26 13.73 26.75
CA SER A 101 -3.02 13.67 28.21
C SER A 101 -3.41 12.34 28.86
N CYS A 102 -4.02 11.41 28.11
CA CYS A 102 -4.46 10.12 28.64
C CYS A 102 -3.33 9.08 28.56
N ASP A 103 -3.31 8.11 29.48
CA ASP A 103 -2.37 6.99 29.41
C ASP A 103 -2.82 5.98 28.34
N PHE A 104 -1.90 5.57 27.47
CA PHE A 104 -2.16 4.59 26.42
C PHE A 104 -0.98 3.65 26.17
N ASN A 105 -1.32 2.40 25.81
CA ASN A 105 -0.37 1.43 25.27
C ASN A 105 -0.83 0.83 23.93
N ARG A 106 -1.99 1.25 23.44
CA ARG A 106 -2.53 0.91 22.12
C ARG A 106 -2.97 2.18 21.40
N VAL A 107 -2.82 2.18 20.07
CA VAL A 107 -3.30 3.24 19.20
C VAL A 107 -3.97 2.60 17.99
N ALA A 108 -5.23 2.96 17.75
CA ALA A 108 -5.96 2.58 16.55
C ALA A 108 -6.34 3.83 15.77
N MET A 109 -6.22 3.79 14.44
CA MET A 109 -6.57 4.91 13.58
C MET A 109 -7.67 4.51 12.60
N ASN A 110 -8.59 5.44 12.34
CA ASN A 110 -9.56 5.30 11.26
C ASN A 110 -9.44 6.47 10.27
N LEU A 111 -9.33 6.10 9.00
CA LEU A 111 -9.35 7.02 7.86
C LEU A 111 -10.71 6.89 7.19
N THR A 112 -11.50 7.96 7.23
CA THR A 112 -12.77 8.07 6.52
C THR A 112 -12.60 9.06 5.37
N VAL A 113 -12.95 8.63 4.15
CA VAL A 113 -12.85 9.47 2.95
C VAL A 113 -14.17 9.47 2.21
N VAL A 114 -14.63 10.67 1.85
CA VAL A 114 -15.80 10.88 0.99
C VAL A 114 -15.36 11.60 -0.27
N SER A 115 -15.81 11.13 -1.42
CA SER A 115 -15.49 11.75 -2.71
C SER A 115 -16.64 11.61 -3.70
N GLU A 116 -16.91 12.67 -4.45
CA GLU A 116 -17.94 12.73 -5.47
C GLU A 116 -17.37 13.42 -6.71
N GLY A 117 -17.67 12.88 -7.89
CA GLY A 117 -17.21 13.41 -9.18
C GLY A 117 -16.38 12.39 -9.96
N VAL A 118 -15.62 12.90 -10.92
CA VAL A 118 -14.75 12.10 -11.78
C VAL A 118 -13.30 12.32 -11.33
N GLN A 119 -12.58 11.25 -10.97
CA GLN A 119 -11.18 11.33 -10.56
C GLN A 119 -10.55 9.93 -10.62
N PHE A 120 -9.24 9.84 -10.83
CA PHE A 120 -8.51 8.57 -10.69
C PHE A 120 -8.22 8.27 -9.22
N ASP A 121 -7.83 7.03 -8.93
CA ASP A 121 -7.27 6.73 -7.62
C ASP A 121 -5.95 7.48 -7.38
N ARG A 122 -5.68 7.80 -6.11
CA ARG A 122 -4.51 8.55 -5.67
C ARG A 122 -3.78 7.76 -4.60
N LEU A 123 -2.46 7.63 -4.77
CA LEU A 123 -1.59 7.18 -3.70
C LEU A 123 -1.51 8.27 -2.63
N ALA A 124 -1.59 7.87 -1.37
CA ALA A 124 -1.35 8.73 -0.23
C ALA A 124 -0.35 8.10 0.75
N ILE A 125 0.47 8.95 1.36
CA ILE A 125 1.47 8.54 2.35
C ILE A 125 1.37 9.41 3.59
N MET A 126 1.21 8.76 4.74
CA MET A 126 1.20 9.39 6.04
C MET A 126 2.56 9.24 6.73
N TYR A 127 3.08 10.36 7.23
CA TYR A 127 4.29 10.42 8.04
C TYR A 127 4.01 10.94 9.45
N LEU A 128 4.74 10.37 10.40
CA LEU A 128 5.04 10.97 11.69
C LEU A 128 6.52 11.38 11.67
N GLY A 129 6.78 12.69 11.62
CA GLY A 129 8.09 13.24 11.31
C GLY A 129 8.57 12.77 9.93
N ASP A 130 9.64 11.98 9.92
CA ASP A 130 10.25 11.41 8.71
C ASP A 130 9.92 9.93 8.49
N ILE A 131 9.12 9.35 9.39
CA ILE A 131 8.76 7.93 9.38
C ILE A 131 7.43 7.78 8.66
N GLU A 132 7.44 7.05 7.54
CA GLU A 132 6.20 6.57 6.94
C GLU A 132 5.53 5.56 7.86
N VAL A 133 4.29 5.85 8.24
CA VAL A 133 3.48 4.99 9.12
C VAL A 133 2.29 4.35 8.37
N TRP A 134 1.90 4.91 7.22
CA TRP A 134 0.83 4.34 6.39
C TRP A 134 0.93 4.79 4.93
N ARG A 135 0.96 3.82 4.02
CA ARG A 135 0.74 4.03 2.58
C ARG A 135 -0.58 3.41 2.14
N THR A 136 -1.37 4.16 1.40
CA THR A 136 -2.74 3.82 1.01
C THR A 136 -3.05 4.34 -0.39
N SER A 137 -3.98 3.71 -1.12
CA SER A 137 -4.59 4.26 -2.33
C SER A 137 -6.07 4.56 -2.07
N THR A 138 -6.59 5.64 -2.65
CA THR A 138 -8.01 5.97 -2.55
C THR A 138 -8.86 5.02 -3.39
N ALA A 139 -10.11 4.78 -3.01
CA ALA A 139 -11.09 4.26 -3.96
C ALA A 139 -11.38 5.30 -5.06
N GLU A 140 -11.49 4.84 -6.32
CA GLU A 140 -11.85 5.68 -7.46
C GLU A 140 -13.26 6.27 -7.26
N PRO A 141 -13.42 7.60 -7.28
CA PRO A 141 -14.72 8.25 -7.10
C PRO A 141 -15.74 7.93 -8.20
N LYS A 142 -16.99 8.28 -7.94
CA LYS A 142 -18.06 8.27 -8.94
C LYS A 142 -18.88 9.54 -8.88
N SER A 143 -19.66 9.79 -9.93
CA SER A 143 -20.68 10.83 -9.94
C SER A 143 -21.67 10.68 -8.78
N HIS A 144 -22.43 11.74 -8.48
CA HIS A 144 -23.47 11.78 -7.46
C HIS A 144 -24.23 10.44 -7.29
N PRO A 145 -24.39 9.91 -6.06
CA PRO A 145 -24.06 10.51 -4.75
C PRO A 145 -22.61 10.33 -4.28
N GLY A 146 -21.71 9.85 -5.14
CA GLY A 146 -20.30 9.64 -4.79
C GLY A 146 -20.01 8.34 -4.02
N ILE A 147 -18.84 8.29 -3.40
CA ILE A 147 -18.33 7.18 -2.59
C ILE A 147 -17.99 7.62 -1.16
N SER A 148 -17.99 6.65 -0.25
CA SER A 148 -17.44 6.76 1.09
C SER A 148 -16.68 5.48 1.43
N TRP A 149 -15.60 5.58 2.19
CA TRP A 149 -14.96 4.40 2.77
C TRP A 149 -14.31 4.74 4.10
N THR A 150 -14.25 3.75 4.99
CA THR A 150 -13.51 3.84 6.25
C THR A 150 -12.57 2.66 6.36
N TYR A 151 -11.29 2.92 6.63
CA TYR A 151 -10.30 1.88 6.93
C TYR A 151 -9.73 2.08 8.33
N TRP A 152 -9.58 0.99 9.07
CA TRP A 152 -8.96 0.97 10.39
C TRP A 152 -7.57 0.34 10.31
N LYS A 153 -6.59 0.99 10.96
CA LYS A 153 -5.23 0.50 11.07
C LYS A 153 -4.78 0.48 12.53
N ASP A 154 -4.16 -0.62 12.95
CA ASP A 154 -3.45 -0.69 14.22
C ASP A 154 -2.12 0.09 14.08
N MET A 155 -1.92 1.04 14.97
CA MET A 155 -0.75 1.93 14.98
C MET A 155 0.11 1.73 16.22
N THR A 156 -0.15 0.68 17.00
CA THR A 156 0.52 0.37 18.27
C THR A 156 2.01 0.13 18.10
N ASN A 157 2.45 -0.47 16.99
CA ASN A 157 3.87 -0.70 16.72
C ASN A 157 4.69 0.60 16.61
N TYR A 158 4.03 1.75 16.44
CA TYR A 158 4.63 3.09 16.41
C TYR A 158 4.54 3.82 17.76
N LEU A 159 4.36 3.11 18.88
CA LEU A 159 4.07 3.72 20.19
C LEU A 159 5.12 4.77 20.62
N SER A 160 6.40 4.55 20.32
CA SER A 160 7.47 5.52 20.62
C SER A 160 7.31 6.85 19.87
N LEU A 161 6.73 6.83 18.66
CA LEU A 161 6.39 8.03 17.90
C LEU A 161 5.17 8.72 18.52
N TRP A 162 4.09 7.98 18.82
CA TRP A 162 2.88 8.55 19.43
C TRP A 162 3.09 9.19 20.80
N LYS A 163 4.13 8.80 21.53
CA LYS A 163 4.51 9.41 22.81
C LYS A 163 5.34 10.70 22.67
N GLY A 164 5.73 11.07 21.46
CA GLY A 164 6.52 12.28 21.18
C GLY A 164 5.76 13.31 20.35
N GLN A 165 6.05 14.59 20.59
CA GLN A 165 5.61 15.68 19.72
C GLN A 165 6.38 15.63 18.40
N GLN A 166 5.69 15.80 17.27
CA GLN A 166 6.29 15.79 15.93
C GLN A 166 5.33 16.34 14.88
N LYS A 167 5.81 16.47 13.63
CA LYS A 167 4.93 16.79 12.51
C LYS A 167 4.13 15.57 12.07
N LEU A 168 2.85 15.76 11.80
CA LEU A 168 2.02 14.84 11.05
C LEU A 168 1.91 15.39 9.62
N ILE A 169 2.26 14.56 8.65
CA ILE A 169 2.21 14.91 7.23
C ILE A 169 1.36 13.86 6.52
N PHE A 170 0.39 14.30 5.73
CA PHE A 170 -0.43 13.43 4.90
C PHE A 170 -0.34 13.91 3.46
N ASP A 171 0.49 13.21 2.69
CA ASP A 171 0.75 13.50 1.29
C ASP A 171 -0.24 12.74 0.42
N LEU A 172 -1.31 13.43 0.02
CA LEU A 172 -2.28 12.96 -0.97
C LEU A 172 -2.34 14.00 -2.08
N GLY A 173 -1.63 13.73 -3.17
CA GLY A 173 -1.59 14.60 -4.34
C GLY A 173 -2.91 14.51 -5.12
N ASN A 174 -3.62 15.63 -5.25
CA ASN A 174 -4.83 15.70 -6.07
C ASN A 174 -4.93 17.03 -6.81
N THR A 175 -5.53 16.98 -8.00
CA THR A 175 -5.80 18.13 -8.84
C THR A 175 -7.24 18.04 -9.35
N VAL A 176 -8.05 19.03 -8.97
CA VAL A 176 -9.42 19.22 -9.45
C VAL A 176 -9.46 20.25 -10.57
N ASN A 177 -10.12 19.93 -11.68
CA ASN A 177 -10.32 20.79 -12.84
C ASN A 177 -11.64 20.43 -13.57
N ASP A 178 -11.85 20.99 -14.77
CA ASP A 178 -13.07 20.79 -15.56
C ASP A 178 -13.32 19.31 -15.96
N GLN A 179 -12.27 18.49 -16.05
CA GLN A 179 -12.37 17.07 -16.40
C GLN A 179 -12.38 16.18 -15.14
N TYR A 180 -11.50 16.47 -14.18
CA TYR A 180 -11.34 15.71 -12.95
C TYR A 180 -11.94 16.51 -11.80
N THR A 181 -13.20 16.25 -11.49
CA THR A 181 -14.00 17.02 -10.54
C THR A 181 -13.98 16.46 -9.12
N GLY A 182 -13.44 15.25 -8.92
CA GLY A 182 -13.45 14.55 -7.63
C GLY A 182 -12.44 15.10 -6.62
N ALA A 183 -12.97 15.76 -5.58
CA ALA A 183 -12.25 16.11 -4.37
C ALA A 183 -12.25 14.95 -3.36
N PHE A 184 -11.16 14.73 -2.63
CA PHE A 184 -11.13 13.76 -1.52
C PHE A 184 -11.29 14.48 -0.18
N ASN A 185 -12.46 14.35 0.44
CA ASN A 185 -12.72 14.88 1.78
C ASN A 185 -12.30 13.84 2.82
N VAL A 186 -11.26 14.14 3.59
CA VAL A 186 -10.60 13.20 4.49
C VAL A 186 -10.86 13.61 5.94
N THR A 187 -11.29 12.64 6.74
CA THR A 187 -11.26 12.70 8.20
C THR A 187 -10.39 11.57 8.73
N LEU A 188 -9.38 11.90 9.51
CA LEU A 188 -8.47 10.94 10.13
C LEU A 188 -8.51 11.12 11.64
N THR A 189 -8.83 10.06 12.37
CA THR A 189 -8.91 10.09 13.84
C THR A 189 -8.02 9.00 14.44
N ALA A 190 -7.28 9.36 15.49
CA ALA A 190 -6.55 8.41 16.32
C ALA A 190 -7.28 8.21 17.65
N THR A 191 -7.41 6.95 18.04
CA THR A 191 -7.99 6.51 19.31
C THR A 191 -6.89 5.88 20.15
N PHE A 192 -6.65 6.46 21.32
CA PHE A 192 -5.64 6.06 22.29
C PHE A 192 -6.32 5.37 23.46
N PHE A 193 -5.87 4.16 23.78
CA PHE A 193 -6.48 3.36 24.84
C PHE A 193 -5.47 2.41 25.48
N SER A 194 -5.85 1.87 26.63
CA SER A 194 -4.99 0.97 27.41
C SER A 194 -5.63 -0.40 27.56
N VAL A 195 -4.91 -1.44 27.15
CA VAL A 195 -5.28 -2.83 27.39
C VAL A 195 -4.31 -3.41 28.41
N LYS A 196 -4.81 -4.09 29.45
CA LYS A 196 -3.93 -4.71 30.46
C LYS A 196 -3.00 -5.70 29.78
N ALA A 197 -1.70 -5.50 29.98
CA ALA A 197 -0.69 -6.44 29.50
C ALA A 197 -0.95 -7.81 30.10
N THR A 198 -0.97 -8.84 29.26
CA THR A 198 -0.81 -10.22 29.72
C THR A 198 0.68 -10.50 29.85
N GLY A 199 1.11 -11.40 30.75
CA GLY A 199 2.55 -11.67 30.97
C GLY A 199 3.35 -12.16 29.75
N GLU A 200 2.71 -12.32 28.58
CA GLU A 200 3.34 -12.60 27.29
C GLU A 200 3.62 -11.34 26.44
N ASP A 201 2.98 -10.19 26.75
CA ASP A 201 3.20 -8.90 26.07
C ASP A 201 4.64 -8.37 26.23
N ASP A 202 5.39 -8.84 27.25
CA ASP A 202 6.77 -8.40 27.50
C ASP A 202 7.77 -8.83 26.40
N GLN A 203 7.48 -9.90 25.63
CA GLN A 203 8.38 -10.36 24.55
C GLN A 203 8.13 -9.67 23.19
N GLN A 204 7.03 -8.93 23.06
CA GLN A 204 6.57 -8.25 21.83
C GLN A 204 6.31 -6.75 22.03
N SER A 205 6.97 -6.12 23.01
CA SER A 205 6.86 -4.68 23.23
C SER A 205 7.22 -3.90 21.94
N PRO A 206 6.50 -2.81 21.62
CA PRO A 206 6.88 -1.92 20.51
C PRO A 206 8.32 -1.42 20.66
N ALA A 207 8.96 -1.11 19.53
CA ALA A 207 10.34 -0.64 19.51
C ALA A 207 10.53 0.61 20.38
N SER A 208 11.63 0.64 21.15
CA SER A 208 11.98 1.79 22.00
C SER A 208 12.28 3.03 21.15
N GLN A 209 12.82 2.83 19.95
CA GLN A 209 13.09 3.88 18.98
C GLN A 209 12.78 3.40 17.56
N ILE A 210 12.32 4.32 16.70
CA ILE A 210 12.14 4.10 15.27
C ILE A 210 12.92 5.17 14.51
N MET A 211 13.78 4.76 13.58
CA MET A 211 14.66 5.65 12.83
C MET A 211 14.36 5.63 11.33
N PRO A 212 14.36 6.79 10.63
CA PRO A 212 13.92 6.86 9.24
C PRO A 212 15.01 6.42 8.26
N ILE A 213 14.67 5.49 7.36
CA ILE A 213 15.41 5.28 6.11
C ILE A 213 14.62 6.00 5.01
N SER A 214 14.79 7.32 4.94
CA SER A 214 13.97 8.20 4.10
C SER A 214 14.75 9.48 3.73
N ALA A 215 14.18 10.32 2.87
CA ALA A 215 14.78 11.58 2.43
C ALA A 215 14.83 12.66 3.53
N LYS A 216 14.28 12.39 4.72
CA LYS A 216 14.30 13.28 5.90
C LYS A 216 13.80 14.72 5.63
N ARG A 217 12.67 14.87 4.94
CA ARG A 217 12.08 16.17 4.54
C ARG A 217 10.91 16.62 5.42
N GLY A 218 10.65 15.89 6.50
CA GLY A 218 9.51 16.10 7.38
C GLY A 218 9.55 17.46 8.09
N SER A 219 10.75 17.97 8.43
CA SER A 219 10.90 19.32 9.01
C SER A 219 10.34 20.42 8.10
N ASP A 220 10.44 20.24 6.79
CA ASP A 220 9.94 21.17 5.77
C ASP A 220 8.45 20.97 5.47
N GLY A 221 7.79 20.03 6.16
CA GLY A 221 6.41 19.65 5.88
C GLY A 221 6.23 18.97 4.52
N LYS A 222 7.26 18.23 4.05
CA LYS A 222 7.23 17.55 2.75
C LYS A 222 7.30 16.04 2.91
N SER A 223 6.91 15.34 1.85
CA SER A 223 7.06 13.89 1.73
C SER A 223 8.53 13.48 1.90
N SER A 224 8.76 12.52 2.79
CA SER A 224 10.10 11.95 3.02
C SER A 224 10.36 10.70 2.18
N ALA A 225 9.47 10.31 1.27
CA ALA A 225 9.71 9.20 0.36
C ALA A 225 10.88 9.49 -0.61
N PHE A 226 11.60 8.43 -0.94
CA PHE A 226 12.54 8.42 -2.06
C PHE A 226 11.81 8.11 -3.36
N ASN A 227 12.32 8.67 -4.46
CA ASN A 227 12.02 8.22 -5.81
C ASN A 227 13.24 7.51 -6.38
N TYR A 228 13.10 6.23 -6.70
CA TYR A 228 14.15 5.42 -7.30
C TYR A 228 13.81 5.13 -8.78
N PRO A 229 14.70 5.35 -9.76
CA PRO A 229 16.12 5.66 -9.60
C PRO A 229 16.40 7.10 -9.15
N GLY A 230 17.21 7.23 -8.10
CA GLY A 230 17.59 8.48 -7.45
C GLY A 230 18.55 8.18 -6.30
N ASP A 231 18.96 9.20 -5.53
CA ASP A 231 19.66 8.95 -4.28
C ASP A 231 18.65 8.49 -3.22
N THR A 232 18.93 7.32 -2.65
CA THR A 232 18.07 6.60 -1.71
C THR A 232 18.85 6.19 -0.46
N SER A 233 19.91 6.95 -0.15
CA SER A 233 20.84 6.68 0.93
C SER A 233 20.63 7.64 2.10
N VAL A 234 20.91 7.16 3.31
CA VAL A 234 20.81 7.95 4.53
C VAL A 234 21.77 7.44 5.60
N SER A 235 22.41 8.36 6.31
CA SER A 235 23.25 8.04 7.46
C SER A 235 22.43 7.93 8.74
N LEU A 236 22.64 6.85 9.49
CA LEU A 236 22.01 6.57 10.77
C LEU A 236 23.04 6.07 11.79
N LYS A 237 22.89 6.53 13.03
CA LYS A 237 23.64 6.05 14.19
C LYS A 237 22.77 5.18 15.06
N ILE A 238 22.96 3.86 14.99
CA ILE A 238 22.18 2.93 15.81
C ILE A 238 22.66 3.03 17.27
N PRO A 239 21.74 3.06 18.26
CA PRO A 239 22.11 3.07 19.67
C PRO A 239 23.05 1.91 20.03
N GLN A 240 24.13 2.20 20.75
CA GLN A 240 25.13 1.19 21.12
C GLN A 240 24.53 0.05 21.95
N ALA A 241 23.52 0.35 22.77
CA ALA A 241 22.77 -0.60 23.58
C ALA A 241 21.64 -1.34 22.85
N ALA A 242 21.58 -1.26 21.51
CA ALA A 242 20.60 -2.02 20.73
C ALA A 242 20.83 -3.52 20.88
N VAL A 243 19.76 -4.26 21.21
CA VAL A 243 19.75 -5.73 21.36
C VAL A 243 19.00 -6.45 20.25
N ARG A 244 18.19 -5.70 19.49
CA ARG A 244 17.48 -6.15 18.29
C ARG A 244 17.24 -4.96 17.38
N ALA A 245 17.34 -5.18 16.07
CA ALA A 245 16.93 -4.19 15.08
C ALA A 245 16.30 -4.87 13.86
N ILE A 246 15.17 -4.32 13.41
CA ILE A 246 14.43 -4.80 12.24
C ILE A 246 14.19 -3.61 11.31
N VAL A 247 14.46 -3.80 10.02
CA VAL A 247 14.09 -2.82 8.99
C VAL A 247 12.80 -3.25 8.33
N SER A 248 11.85 -2.33 8.16
CA SER A 248 10.76 -2.52 7.21
C SER A 248 11.00 -1.69 5.95
N ILE A 249 10.57 -2.21 4.81
CA ILE A 249 10.63 -1.54 3.50
C ILE A 249 9.20 -1.42 2.94
N SER A 250 8.85 -0.20 2.54
CA SER A 250 7.66 0.12 1.76
C SER A 250 8.10 0.53 0.35
N ALA A 251 7.64 -0.17 -0.68
CA ALA A 251 8.06 0.04 -2.06
C ALA A 251 6.85 -0.10 -3.01
N THR A 252 6.62 0.92 -3.84
CA THR A 252 5.48 0.96 -4.76
C THR A 252 5.93 1.48 -6.11
N GLY A 253 5.75 0.68 -7.16
CA GLY A 253 6.00 1.07 -8.54
C GLY A 253 4.96 2.09 -9.03
N GLN A 254 5.39 3.01 -9.88
CA GLN A 254 4.55 4.07 -10.43
C GLN A 254 4.88 4.30 -11.91
N SER A 255 3.94 4.90 -12.64
CA SER A 255 4.04 5.07 -14.10
C SER A 255 4.26 3.72 -14.80
N ASP A 256 5.37 3.51 -15.51
CA ASP A 256 5.62 2.25 -16.24
C ASP A 256 5.81 1.03 -15.33
N GLU A 257 5.91 1.28 -14.02
CA GLU A 257 6.11 0.28 -12.98
C GLU A 257 4.85 0.02 -12.16
N GLU A 258 3.69 0.59 -12.53
CA GLU A 258 2.44 0.34 -11.80
C GLU A 258 1.94 -1.11 -11.95
N PHE A 259 2.19 -1.72 -13.11
CA PHE A 259 1.75 -3.09 -13.47
C PHE A 259 2.94 -3.99 -13.85
N TRP A 260 4.05 -3.83 -13.14
CA TRP A 260 5.33 -4.47 -13.45
C TRP A 260 5.26 -6.01 -13.55
N GLU A 261 4.31 -6.64 -12.87
CA GLU A 261 4.03 -8.09 -12.91
C GLU A 261 3.56 -8.58 -14.28
N THR A 262 3.14 -7.66 -15.15
CA THR A 262 2.68 -7.95 -16.52
C THR A 262 3.77 -7.76 -17.57
N ASN A 263 4.96 -7.30 -17.16
CA ASN A 263 6.06 -7.00 -18.05
C ASN A 263 6.68 -8.25 -18.68
N VAL A 264 7.13 -8.09 -19.92
CA VAL A 264 7.76 -9.17 -20.70
C VAL A 264 9.28 -9.19 -20.49
N PRO A 265 9.96 -10.32 -20.75
CA PRO A 265 11.43 -10.36 -20.76
C PRO A 265 12.00 -9.44 -21.84
N ASP A 266 13.18 -8.88 -21.58
CA ASP A 266 13.86 -8.02 -22.56
C ASP A 266 14.13 -8.76 -23.89
N SER A 267 14.35 -10.07 -23.84
CA SER A 267 14.63 -10.91 -25.00
C SER A 267 13.50 -10.96 -26.03
N ILE A 268 12.26 -10.66 -25.63
CA ILE A 268 11.08 -10.72 -26.52
C ILE A 268 10.36 -9.37 -26.68
N GLN A 269 10.78 -8.33 -25.96
CA GLN A 269 10.11 -7.03 -25.94
C GLN A 269 9.96 -6.42 -27.34
N ALA A 270 10.95 -6.58 -28.21
CA ALA A 270 10.92 -6.05 -29.58
C ALA A 270 9.74 -6.60 -30.41
N ASN A 271 9.32 -7.84 -30.14
CA ASN A 271 8.19 -8.47 -30.82
C ASN A 271 6.87 -8.19 -30.09
N ALA A 272 6.91 -8.04 -28.77
CA ALA A 272 5.77 -7.65 -27.92
C ALA A 272 5.55 -6.13 -27.94
N THR A 273 5.25 -5.58 -29.12
CA THR A 273 5.02 -4.14 -29.29
C THR A 273 3.90 -3.64 -28.37
N GLY A 274 4.16 -2.55 -27.66
CA GLY A 274 3.24 -2.02 -26.66
C GLY A 274 3.30 -2.76 -25.32
N TYR A 275 4.37 -3.48 -24.99
CA TYR A 275 4.59 -4.02 -23.65
C TYR A 275 5.94 -3.54 -23.11
N PHE A 276 6.00 -3.27 -21.80
CA PHE A 276 7.26 -2.95 -21.15
C PHE A 276 8.11 -4.19 -20.95
N GLY A 277 9.41 -4.02 -21.17
CA GLY A 277 10.43 -5.02 -20.90
C GLY A 277 10.78 -5.09 -19.42
N LYS A 278 12.01 -5.52 -19.14
CA LYS A 278 12.59 -5.66 -17.80
C LYS A 278 11.99 -6.75 -16.94
N SER A 279 11.21 -7.64 -17.55
CA SER A 279 10.59 -8.82 -16.91
C SER A 279 9.62 -8.48 -15.78
N ALA A 280 8.89 -9.50 -15.33
CA ALA A 280 7.95 -9.43 -14.22
C ALA A 280 8.63 -9.67 -12.86
N PHE A 281 9.94 -9.44 -12.76
CA PHE A 281 10.73 -9.59 -11.55
C PHE A 281 11.12 -8.22 -10.98
N ARG A 282 10.78 -7.96 -9.71
CA ARG A 282 11.25 -6.80 -8.96
C ARG A 282 11.73 -7.24 -7.57
N GLU A 283 12.92 -6.78 -7.21
CA GLU A 283 13.52 -7.03 -5.89
C GLU A 283 13.93 -5.71 -5.26
N ALA A 284 13.33 -5.41 -4.11
CA ALA A 284 13.80 -4.35 -3.23
C ALA A 284 14.97 -4.87 -2.39
N ARG A 285 16.05 -4.09 -2.30
CA ARG A 285 17.26 -4.42 -1.55
C ARG A 285 17.48 -3.40 -0.45
N LEU A 286 17.78 -3.89 0.75
CA LEU A 286 18.41 -3.09 1.80
C LEU A 286 19.91 -3.25 1.68
N LEU A 287 20.66 -2.15 1.65
CA LEU A 287 22.10 -2.16 1.76
C LEU A 287 22.55 -1.41 3.01
N ILE A 288 23.51 -1.97 3.73
CA ILE A 288 24.20 -1.37 4.88
C ILE A 288 25.67 -1.24 4.50
N ASP A 289 26.18 -0.02 4.51
CA ASP A 289 27.55 0.33 4.07
C ASP A 289 27.92 -0.28 2.71
N GLY A 290 26.97 -0.27 1.78
CA GLY A 290 27.13 -0.79 0.41
C GLY A 290 27.00 -2.31 0.26
N GLN A 291 26.80 -3.07 1.35
CA GLN A 291 26.57 -4.52 1.30
C GLN A 291 25.09 -4.87 1.44
N ILE A 292 24.59 -5.83 0.66
CA ILE A 292 23.19 -6.28 0.74
C ILE A 292 22.93 -6.92 2.11
N ALA A 293 22.03 -6.34 2.88
CA ALA A 293 21.63 -6.81 4.21
C ALA A 293 20.38 -7.70 4.17
N GLY A 294 19.51 -7.51 3.18
CA GLY A 294 18.30 -8.29 2.99
C GLY A 294 17.52 -7.88 1.75
N LEU A 295 16.54 -8.70 1.39
CA LEU A 295 15.73 -8.60 0.19
C LEU A 295 14.24 -8.53 0.56
N ALA A 296 13.47 -7.83 -0.27
CA ALA A 296 12.03 -7.71 -0.16
C ALA A 296 11.40 -7.83 -1.55
N TRP A 297 10.37 -8.66 -1.68
CA TRP A 297 9.61 -8.85 -2.91
C TRP A 297 8.18 -8.32 -2.69
N PRO A 298 7.85 -7.15 -3.27
CA PRO A 298 6.56 -6.50 -3.07
C PRO A 298 5.38 -7.37 -3.54
N TYR A 299 4.22 -7.17 -2.90
CA TYR A 299 2.96 -7.70 -3.41
C TYR A 299 2.57 -6.99 -4.72
N PRO A 300 2.09 -7.69 -5.76
CA PRO A 300 1.58 -7.07 -6.98
C PRO A 300 0.19 -6.45 -6.73
N VAL A 301 0.18 -5.28 -6.09
CA VAL A 301 -1.03 -4.51 -5.80
C VAL A 301 -1.64 -4.00 -7.11
N VAL A 302 -2.94 -4.20 -7.29
CA VAL A 302 -3.69 -3.55 -8.38
C VAL A 302 -4.56 -2.46 -7.76
N PHE A 303 -4.24 -1.21 -8.06
CA PHE A 303 -4.95 -0.05 -7.54
C PHE A 303 -6.33 0.13 -8.18
N THR A 304 -7.15 1.02 -7.62
CA THR A 304 -8.60 1.00 -7.91
C THR A 304 -8.98 1.53 -9.29
N GLY A 305 -8.08 2.24 -10.00
CA GLY A 305 -8.20 2.53 -11.43
C GLY A 305 -7.38 1.60 -12.34
N GLY A 306 -6.59 0.68 -11.78
CA GLY A 306 -5.66 -0.16 -12.51
C GLY A 306 -6.27 -1.41 -13.13
N ILE A 307 -5.71 -1.85 -14.27
CA ILE A 307 -6.17 -2.94 -15.15
C ILE A 307 -7.56 -2.71 -15.73
N SER A 308 -8.59 -2.57 -14.90
CA SER A 308 -9.96 -2.26 -15.30
C SER A 308 -10.75 -1.70 -14.11
N PRO A 309 -11.13 -0.41 -14.09
CA PRO A 309 -11.78 0.24 -12.95
C PRO A 309 -13.04 -0.47 -12.40
N PRO A 310 -13.94 -1.04 -13.24
CA PRO A 310 -15.12 -1.74 -12.73
C PRO A 310 -14.80 -2.94 -11.82
N LEU A 311 -13.58 -3.49 -11.87
CA LEU A 311 -13.18 -4.60 -10.98
C LEU A 311 -13.22 -4.18 -9.51
N HIS A 312 -12.93 -2.91 -9.21
CA HIS A 312 -12.54 -2.45 -7.87
C HIS A 312 -13.65 -1.73 -7.11
N ARG A 313 -14.87 -1.71 -7.65
CA ARG A 313 -16.01 -1.00 -7.04
C ARG A 313 -17.15 -1.95 -6.68
N PRO A 314 -17.71 -1.88 -5.44
CA PRO A 314 -17.19 -1.16 -4.28
C PRO A 314 -16.06 -1.94 -3.53
N MET A 315 -15.75 -3.17 -3.94
CA MET A 315 -14.70 -3.98 -3.31
C MET A 315 -13.34 -3.76 -4.01
N VAL A 316 -12.46 -3.03 -3.34
CA VAL A 316 -11.13 -2.69 -3.86
C VAL A 316 -10.20 -3.92 -3.90
N GLY A 317 -9.07 -3.79 -4.60
CA GLY A 317 -8.03 -4.82 -4.66
C GLY A 317 -7.45 -5.17 -3.29
N ILE A 318 -6.80 -6.35 -3.22
CA ILE A 318 -6.07 -6.77 -2.02
C ILE A 318 -4.93 -5.75 -1.77
N GLN A 319 -4.81 -5.26 -0.53
CA GLN A 319 -3.79 -4.30 -0.09
C GLN A 319 -3.86 -2.89 -0.72
N ALA A 320 -4.97 -2.51 -1.37
CA ALA A 320 -5.14 -1.16 -1.90
C ALA A 320 -5.21 -0.07 -0.81
N PHE A 321 -5.91 -0.31 0.29
CA PHE A 321 -6.09 0.67 1.38
C PHE A 321 -4.97 0.65 2.44
N ASP A 322 -4.20 -0.42 2.50
CA ASP A 322 -3.07 -0.56 3.42
C ASP A 322 -2.05 -1.48 2.77
N LEU A 323 -0.97 -0.90 2.27
CA LEU A 323 0.05 -1.61 1.52
C LEU A 323 1.02 -2.31 2.50
N LEU A 324 1.24 -3.61 2.28
CA LEU A 324 2.14 -4.43 3.10
C LEU A 324 3.58 -3.95 2.98
N GLU A 325 4.26 -3.88 4.13
CA GLU A 325 5.70 -3.67 4.21
C GLU A 325 6.43 -5.00 4.44
N ASN A 326 7.65 -5.14 3.91
CA ASN A 326 8.48 -6.32 4.12
C ASN A 326 9.52 -6.07 5.23
N GLU A 327 9.67 -7.04 6.14
CA GLU A 327 10.65 -6.99 7.24
C GLU A 327 11.97 -7.70 6.91
N ILE A 328 13.07 -7.10 7.35
CA ILE A 328 14.44 -7.62 7.31
C ILE A 328 15.02 -7.53 8.73
N ASP A 329 15.33 -8.68 9.34
CA ASP A 329 16.02 -8.69 10.63
C ASP A 329 17.50 -8.32 10.43
N ILE A 330 17.89 -7.15 10.95
CA ILE A 330 19.27 -6.66 10.89
C ILE A 330 20.00 -6.84 12.22
N THR A 331 19.47 -7.63 13.16
CA THR A 331 20.17 -7.98 14.41
C THR A 331 21.58 -8.53 14.14
N PRO A 332 21.82 -9.38 13.11
CA PRO A 332 23.18 -9.81 12.75
C PRO A 332 24.16 -8.68 12.37
N TRP A 333 23.68 -7.47 12.12
CA TRP A 333 24.53 -6.31 11.80
C TRP A 333 24.93 -5.49 13.03
N LEU A 334 24.35 -5.74 14.21
CA LEU A 334 24.56 -4.89 15.38
C LEU A 334 26.02 -4.84 15.88
N GLY A 335 26.83 -5.89 15.64
CA GLY A 335 28.26 -5.85 15.95
C GLY A 335 29.01 -4.76 15.18
N LEU A 336 28.56 -4.44 13.96
CA LEU A 336 29.05 -3.30 13.16
C LEU A 336 28.34 -2.00 13.57
N LEU A 337 27.01 -2.02 13.68
CA LEU A 337 26.19 -0.81 13.80
C LEU A 337 26.23 -0.14 15.19
N CYS A 338 26.63 -0.86 16.24
CA CYS A 338 26.67 -0.37 17.62
C CYS A 338 28.04 0.24 18.02
N ASP A 339 28.88 0.59 17.05
CA ASP A 339 30.23 1.14 17.28
C ASP A 339 30.24 2.62 17.73
N GLY A 340 29.10 3.32 17.64
CA GLY A 340 28.93 4.74 17.96
C GLY A 340 29.12 5.70 16.77
N SER A 341 29.38 5.16 15.58
CA SER A 341 29.55 5.87 14.31
C SER A 341 28.24 5.97 13.53
N ASP A 342 28.24 6.79 12.47
CA ASP A 342 27.16 6.81 11.49
C ASP A 342 27.42 5.76 10.41
N HIS A 343 26.38 5.00 10.06
CA HIS A 343 26.40 3.99 8.99
C HIS A 343 25.43 4.37 7.87
N THR A 344 25.75 3.98 6.64
CA THR A 344 24.92 4.29 5.47
C THR A 344 23.91 3.17 5.22
N PHE A 345 22.64 3.53 5.25
CA PHE A 345 21.54 2.66 4.82
C PHE A 345 21.06 3.14 3.45
N SER A 346 20.87 2.23 2.50
CA SER A 346 20.29 2.58 1.20
C SER A 346 19.30 1.54 0.70
N LEU A 347 18.37 1.99 -0.14
CA LEU A 347 17.33 1.16 -0.74
C LEU A 347 17.49 1.12 -2.26
N GLN A 348 17.30 -0.05 -2.87
CA GLN A 348 17.37 -0.18 -4.33
C GLN A 348 16.25 -1.07 -4.84
N ILE A 349 15.78 -0.83 -6.07
CA ILE A 349 14.94 -1.75 -6.83
C ILE A 349 15.74 -2.27 -8.01
N VAL A 350 15.70 -3.58 -8.24
CA VAL A 350 16.31 -4.20 -9.42
C VAL A 350 15.34 -5.14 -10.12
N GLY A 351 15.49 -5.25 -11.44
CA GLY A 351 14.80 -6.22 -12.28
C GLY A 351 15.76 -7.25 -12.89
N GLU A 352 15.40 -7.80 -14.06
CA GLU A 352 16.26 -8.70 -14.84
C GLU A 352 17.67 -8.11 -15.03
N LYS A 353 18.73 -8.93 -14.89
CA LYS A 353 20.15 -8.50 -15.01
C LYS A 353 20.55 -7.36 -14.07
N GLU A 354 19.88 -7.24 -12.93
CA GLU A 354 20.07 -6.16 -11.95
C GLU A 354 19.80 -4.75 -12.49
N GLN A 355 19.04 -4.64 -13.58
CA GLN A 355 18.77 -3.34 -14.16
C GLN A 355 17.82 -2.52 -13.28
N LYS A 356 17.95 -1.20 -13.39
CA LYS A 356 17.00 -0.24 -12.80
C LYS A 356 15.60 -0.42 -13.41
N PRO A 357 14.52 -0.13 -12.64
CA PRO A 357 13.14 -0.18 -13.14
C PRO A 357 12.94 0.74 -14.37
N GLY A 358 11.86 0.51 -15.10
CA GLY A 358 11.42 1.27 -16.28
C GLY A 358 11.29 2.76 -16.00
N SER A 359 10.30 3.10 -15.17
CA SER A 359 10.06 4.44 -14.65
C SER A 359 10.64 4.58 -13.25
N TYR A 360 9.81 4.61 -12.20
CA TYR A 360 10.28 4.83 -10.84
C TYR A 360 9.46 4.07 -9.80
N TRP A 361 10.06 3.96 -8.61
CA TRP A 361 9.50 3.36 -7.43
C TRP A 361 9.57 4.36 -6.27
N ILE A 362 8.45 4.52 -5.59
CA ILE A 362 8.36 5.30 -4.35
C ILE A 362 8.76 4.39 -3.19
N MET A 363 9.82 4.76 -2.46
CA MET A 363 10.42 3.92 -1.42
C MET A 363 10.60 4.65 -0.10
N THR A 364 10.34 3.94 0.99
CA THR A 364 10.78 4.31 2.33
C THR A 364 11.20 3.06 3.09
N GLY A 365 12.02 3.24 4.11
CA GLY A 365 12.23 2.25 5.13
C GLY A 365 12.29 2.87 6.51
N LYS A 366 12.32 2.03 7.52
CA LYS A 366 12.47 2.44 8.92
C LYS A 366 13.12 1.34 9.72
N VAL A 367 13.98 1.72 10.66
CA VAL A 367 14.64 0.82 11.59
C VAL A 367 13.87 0.84 12.92
N PHE A 368 13.28 -0.28 13.29
CA PHE A 368 12.76 -0.53 14.63
C PHE A 368 13.91 -1.02 15.50
N VAL A 369 14.21 -0.32 16.58
CA VAL A 369 15.32 -0.65 17.50
C VAL A 369 14.76 -0.95 18.88
N TRP A 370 15.22 -2.06 19.47
CA TRP A 370 15.01 -2.37 20.88
C TRP A 370 16.34 -2.29 21.61
N THR A 371 16.33 -1.63 22.76
CA THR A 371 17.51 -1.39 23.61
C THR A 371 17.33 -2.09 24.94
N ASP A 372 18.44 -2.55 25.53
CA ASP A 372 18.46 -3.05 26.90
C ASP A 372 18.61 -1.91 27.92
N ASP A 373 17.90 -2.01 29.04
CA ASP A 373 17.96 -1.05 30.15
C ASP A 373 19.32 -1.08 30.86
N GLY A 374 20.06 -2.19 30.74
CA GLY A 374 21.43 -2.32 31.24
C GLY A 374 22.47 -1.45 30.53
N ASN A 375 22.08 -0.79 29.41
CA ASN A 375 22.90 0.12 28.61
C ASN A 375 24.26 -0.49 28.17
N GLN A 376 24.30 -1.81 28.00
CA GLN A 376 25.51 -2.53 27.57
C GLN A 376 25.65 -2.46 26.05
N THR A 377 26.82 -2.06 25.57
CA THR A 377 27.12 -2.04 24.14
C THR A 377 27.08 -3.44 23.55
N THR A 378 26.31 -3.62 22.47
CA THR A 378 26.37 -4.82 21.65
C THR A 378 27.68 -4.85 20.86
N THR A 379 28.40 -5.97 20.90
CA THR A 379 29.70 -6.12 20.24
C THR A 379 29.76 -7.40 19.41
N GLY A 380 30.64 -7.41 18.41
CA GLY A 380 30.88 -8.57 17.55
C GLY A 380 31.49 -8.13 16.22
N PRO A 381 31.90 -9.08 15.35
CA PRO A 381 32.38 -8.75 14.02
C PRO A 381 31.23 -8.33 13.10
N ALA A 382 31.59 -7.66 12.00
CA ALA A 382 30.67 -7.47 10.87
C ALA A 382 30.18 -8.84 10.36
N PRO A 383 28.91 -8.93 9.90
CA PRO A 383 28.34 -10.20 9.50
C PRO A 383 28.97 -10.75 8.23
N GLN A 384 28.90 -12.07 8.10
CA GLN A 384 29.15 -12.77 6.84
C GLN A 384 27.87 -12.77 6.02
N VAL A 385 27.94 -12.27 4.79
CA VAL A 385 26.84 -12.21 3.83
C VAL A 385 27.11 -13.16 2.68
N THR A 386 26.13 -14.01 2.35
CA THR A 386 26.13 -14.84 1.15
C THR A 386 24.81 -14.63 0.43
N VAL A 387 24.87 -14.17 -0.81
CA VAL A 387 23.70 -13.89 -1.65
C VAL A 387 23.89 -14.55 -3.00
N ASP A 388 22.86 -15.21 -3.50
CA ASP A 388 22.87 -15.74 -4.87
C ASP A 388 22.99 -14.56 -5.87
N PRO A 389 23.45 -14.76 -7.11
CA PRO A 389 23.32 -13.74 -8.15
C PRO A 389 21.86 -13.61 -8.64
N VAL A 390 21.50 -12.48 -9.26
CA VAL A 390 20.23 -12.38 -10.00
C VAL A 390 20.35 -13.20 -11.29
N SER A 391 19.76 -14.39 -11.30
CA SER A 391 19.77 -15.30 -12.45
C SER A 391 18.34 -15.62 -12.88
N LEU A 392 17.74 -14.71 -13.65
CA LEU A 392 16.42 -14.90 -14.25
C LEU A 392 16.55 -15.85 -15.45
N ASN A 393 15.83 -16.97 -15.41
CA ASN A 393 15.63 -17.82 -16.58
C ASN A 393 14.40 -17.33 -17.33
N ALA A 394 14.61 -16.72 -18.50
CA ALA A 394 13.55 -16.27 -19.38
C ALA A 394 13.65 -16.96 -20.74
N SER A 395 12.53 -17.46 -21.24
CA SER A 395 12.41 -18.12 -22.54
C SER A 395 11.12 -17.69 -23.22
N GLY A 396 11.01 -18.00 -24.51
CA GLY A 396 9.84 -17.63 -25.31
C GLY A 396 10.22 -16.98 -26.62
N GLY A 397 9.19 -16.52 -27.33
CA GLY A 397 9.34 -15.90 -28.63
C GLY A 397 8.01 -15.85 -29.38
N GLY A 398 8.07 -15.25 -30.56
CA GLY A 398 6.92 -15.03 -31.42
C GLY A 398 7.24 -13.93 -32.40
N ASP A 399 6.49 -13.85 -33.50
CA ASP A 399 6.68 -12.82 -34.50
C ASP A 399 5.96 -11.54 -34.11
N LYS A 400 6.50 -10.39 -34.52
CA LYS A 400 5.85 -9.09 -34.31
C LYS A 400 4.45 -9.10 -34.93
N GLY A 401 3.42 -8.88 -34.10
CA GLY A 401 2.01 -8.91 -34.51
C GLY A 401 1.37 -10.32 -34.51
N GLY A 402 2.17 -11.38 -34.35
CA GLY A 402 1.71 -12.74 -34.12
C GLY A 402 1.60 -13.10 -32.62
N PRO A 403 1.22 -14.36 -32.31
CA PRO A 403 1.25 -14.87 -30.94
C PRO A 403 2.66 -14.85 -30.36
N ILE A 404 2.79 -14.42 -29.11
CA ILE A 404 4.04 -14.41 -28.35
C ILE A 404 3.81 -15.15 -27.04
N LEU A 405 4.58 -16.21 -26.83
CA LEU A 405 4.58 -16.97 -25.59
C LEU A 405 5.90 -16.73 -24.86
N TYR A 406 5.83 -16.54 -23.54
CA TYR A 406 7.02 -16.39 -22.72
C TYR A 406 6.87 -17.01 -21.35
N GLN A 407 8.02 -17.38 -20.79
CA GLN A 407 8.14 -17.93 -19.46
C GLN A 407 9.30 -17.26 -18.75
N GLN A 408 9.13 -16.99 -17.47
CA GLN A 408 10.14 -16.39 -16.61
C GLN A 408 10.16 -17.15 -15.30
N SER A 409 11.35 -17.43 -14.77
CA SER A 409 11.51 -17.98 -13.44
C SER A 409 12.81 -17.56 -12.80
N ILE A 410 12.80 -17.40 -11.48
CA ILE A 410 14.00 -17.06 -10.71
C ILE A 410 13.90 -17.64 -9.31
N ASN A 411 15.04 -18.05 -8.78
CA ASN A 411 15.23 -18.37 -7.36
C ASN A 411 16.28 -17.42 -6.80
N ARG A 412 16.08 -16.96 -5.56
CA ARG A 412 17.02 -16.08 -4.86
C ARG A 412 17.15 -16.53 -3.42
N SER A 413 18.37 -16.57 -2.91
CA SER A 413 18.63 -16.78 -1.49
C SER A 413 19.64 -15.76 -0.98
N ILE A 414 19.46 -15.38 0.28
CA ILE A 414 20.46 -14.63 1.04
C ILE A 414 20.59 -15.23 2.45
N ARG A 415 21.81 -15.25 2.95
CA ARG A 415 22.14 -15.61 4.33
C ARG A 415 23.09 -14.57 4.90
N VAL A 416 22.70 -13.99 6.03
CA VAL A 416 23.52 -13.10 6.84
C VAL A 416 23.73 -13.80 8.18
N SER A 417 24.96 -13.88 8.67
CA SER A 417 25.22 -14.47 9.99
C SER A 417 26.44 -13.89 10.68
N THR A 418 26.40 -13.86 12.02
CA THR A 418 27.50 -13.39 12.86
C THR A 418 27.41 -14.04 14.25
N GLU A 419 28.40 -13.77 15.09
CA GLU A 419 28.42 -14.10 16.51
C GLU A 419 28.49 -12.79 17.31
N LEU A 420 27.47 -12.49 18.10
CA LEU A 420 27.36 -11.24 18.86
C LEU A 420 27.40 -11.50 20.35
N THR A 421 27.89 -10.52 21.09
CA THR A 421 27.68 -10.38 22.53
C THR A 421 26.66 -9.29 22.77
N ILE A 422 25.46 -9.69 23.18
CA ILE A 422 24.31 -8.82 23.47
C ILE A 422 23.96 -8.99 24.94
N ALA A 423 23.88 -7.90 25.71
CA ALA A 423 23.61 -7.92 27.15
C ALA A 423 24.49 -8.95 27.90
N GLY A 424 25.78 -9.00 27.57
CA GLY A 424 26.77 -9.92 28.17
C GLY A 424 26.66 -11.38 27.71
N GLN A 425 25.69 -11.73 26.87
CA GLN A 425 25.48 -13.10 26.37
C GLN A 425 26.01 -13.24 24.95
N LYS A 426 26.90 -14.20 24.74
CA LYS A 426 27.50 -14.50 23.44
C LYS A 426 26.68 -15.55 22.70
N LYS A 427 26.11 -15.20 21.53
CA LYS A 427 25.24 -16.08 20.73
C LYS A 427 25.47 -15.90 19.23
N LYS A 428 25.10 -16.90 18.44
CA LYS A 428 25.10 -16.83 16.97
C LYS A 428 23.76 -16.34 16.46
N TYR A 429 23.78 -15.31 15.62
CA TYR A 429 22.58 -14.76 14.99
C TYR A 429 22.64 -14.96 13.48
N ALA A 430 21.51 -15.32 12.87
CA ALA A 430 21.41 -15.42 11.42
C ALA A 430 20.06 -14.97 10.88
N TRP A 431 20.10 -14.33 9.71
CA TRP A 431 18.96 -13.98 8.87
C TRP A 431 19.06 -14.76 7.56
N ASN A 432 18.01 -15.51 7.21
CA ASN A 432 17.98 -16.35 6.03
C ASN A 432 16.73 -16.06 5.23
N GLN A 433 16.87 -15.81 3.93
CA GLN A 433 15.73 -15.62 3.04
C GLN A 433 15.86 -16.51 1.81
N ARG A 434 14.72 -16.99 1.32
CA ARG A 434 14.60 -17.76 0.09
C ARG A 434 13.34 -17.34 -0.66
N PHE A 435 13.49 -17.07 -1.94
CA PHE A 435 12.41 -16.60 -2.80
C PHE A 435 12.40 -17.37 -4.12
N SER A 436 11.21 -17.48 -4.70
CA SER A 436 11.02 -18.06 -6.03
C SER A 436 9.87 -17.37 -6.75
N MET A 437 10.07 -17.07 -8.02
CA MET A 437 9.02 -16.56 -8.90
C MET A 437 8.90 -17.45 -10.14
N LYS A 438 7.66 -17.63 -10.60
CA LYS A 438 7.34 -18.06 -11.96
C LYS A 438 6.33 -17.08 -12.57
N ASN A 439 6.48 -16.76 -13.84
CA ASN A 439 5.57 -15.92 -14.61
C ASN A 439 5.52 -16.47 -16.03
N ASP A 440 4.38 -17.05 -16.39
CA ASP A 440 4.08 -17.51 -17.74
C ASP A 440 3.11 -16.52 -18.38
N GLY A 441 3.36 -16.14 -19.63
CA GLY A 441 2.49 -15.20 -20.31
C GLY A 441 2.32 -15.49 -21.80
N ASN A 442 1.21 -14.98 -22.33
CA ASN A 442 0.83 -15.10 -23.72
C ASN A 442 0.27 -13.75 -24.20
N ILE A 443 0.68 -13.34 -25.38
CA ILE A 443 0.19 -12.13 -26.05
C ILE A 443 -0.29 -12.54 -27.44
N THR A 444 -1.55 -12.26 -27.76
CA THR A 444 -2.14 -12.59 -29.07
C THR A 444 -2.86 -11.41 -29.68
N ASN A 445 -3.45 -11.60 -30.88
CA ASN A 445 -4.28 -10.60 -31.54
C ASN A 445 -3.58 -9.23 -31.68
N GLY A 446 -2.33 -9.26 -32.14
CA GLY A 446 -1.52 -8.04 -32.32
C GLY A 446 -1.22 -7.27 -31.03
N GLY A 447 -1.33 -7.91 -29.85
CA GLY A 447 -1.11 -7.29 -28.56
C GLY A 447 -2.39 -6.93 -27.79
N ASN A 448 -3.56 -7.09 -28.40
CA ASN A 448 -4.85 -6.76 -27.79
C ASN A 448 -5.30 -7.76 -26.73
N ASP A 449 -4.79 -8.99 -26.81
CA ASP A 449 -5.03 -10.02 -25.81
C ASP A 449 -3.74 -10.26 -25.03
N GLN A 450 -3.84 -10.29 -23.70
CA GLN A 450 -2.77 -10.73 -22.83
C GLN A 450 -3.32 -11.71 -21.80
N SER A 451 -2.56 -12.77 -21.54
CA SER A 451 -2.69 -13.55 -20.32
C SER A 451 -1.37 -13.62 -19.57
N VAL A 452 -1.46 -13.56 -18.24
CA VAL A 452 -0.36 -13.69 -17.30
C VAL A 452 -0.78 -14.66 -16.21
N ASN A 453 0.07 -15.64 -15.90
CA ASN A 453 -0.06 -16.53 -14.77
C ASN A 453 1.26 -16.50 -13.99
N ALA A 454 1.22 -15.86 -12.82
CA ALA A 454 2.38 -15.61 -12.00
C ALA A 454 2.17 -16.12 -10.57
N ILE A 455 3.28 -16.51 -9.96
CA ILE A 455 3.35 -16.86 -8.55
C ILE A 455 4.67 -16.35 -7.98
N TYR A 456 4.56 -15.60 -6.89
CA TYR A 456 5.69 -15.11 -6.11
C TYR A 456 5.65 -15.78 -4.74
N GLU A 457 6.75 -16.42 -4.34
CA GLU A 457 6.87 -17.09 -3.05
C GLU A 457 8.13 -16.63 -2.33
N GLY A 458 8.04 -16.53 -1.01
CA GLY A 458 9.15 -16.13 -0.18
C GLY A 458 9.05 -16.68 1.22
N GLN A 459 10.20 -16.83 1.86
CA GLN A 459 10.30 -17.07 3.28
C GLN A 459 11.53 -16.39 3.84
N SER A 460 11.40 -15.85 5.05
CA SER A 460 12.48 -15.29 5.81
C SER A 460 12.48 -15.86 7.23
N THR A 461 13.66 -16.09 7.80
CA THR A 461 13.81 -16.70 9.13
C THR A 461 14.98 -16.07 9.87
N ALA A 462 14.72 -15.61 11.08
CA ALA A 462 15.74 -15.15 12.00
C ALA A 462 16.00 -16.20 13.10
N THR A 463 17.27 -16.49 13.38
CA THR A 463 17.66 -17.52 14.36
C THR A 463 18.69 -17.00 15.36
N SER A 464 18.63 -17.53 16.58
CA SER A 464 19.62 -17.39 17.65
C SER A 464 20.09 -18.79 18.06
N ASP A 465 21.39 -19.06 17.99
CA ASP A 465 21.98 -20.40 18.21
C ASP A 465 21.23 -21.52 17.47
N SER A 466 20.85 -21.23 16.23
CA SER A 466 20.04 -22.08 15.34
C SER A 466 18.57 -22.26 15.71
N SER A 467 18.11 -21.70 16.84
CA SER A 467 16.69 -21.70 17.22
C SER A 467 15.97 -20.53 16.53
N PRO A 468 14.90 -20.77 15.75
CA PRO A 468 14.15 -19.70 15.11
C PRO A 468 13.38 -18.89 16.16
N TYR A 469 13.51 -17.56 16.10
CA TYR A 469 12.72 -16.63 16.91
C TYR A 469 11.79 -15.76 16.06
N PHE A 470 11.95 -15.75 14.74
CA PHE A 470 11.05 -15.09 13.81
C PHE A 470 11.00 -15.86 12.49
N TYR A 471 9.79 -15.95 11.92
CA TYR A 471 9.55 -16.53 10.61
C TYR A 471 8.43 -15.74 9.91
N VAL A 472 8.65 -15.44 8.64
CA VAL A 472 7.61 -14.97 7.73
C VAL A 472 7.66 -15.78 6.44
N GLY A 473 6.51 -16.20 5.93
CA GLY A 473 6.38 -16.87 4.65
C GLY A 473 5.19 -16.32 3.88
N PHE A 474 5.36 -16.10 2.57
CA PHE A 474 4.30 -15.59 1.72
C PHE A 474 4.18 -16.34 0.40
N ARG A 475 2.98 -16.30 -0.18
CA ARG A 475 2.68 -16.75 -1.54
C ARG A 475 1.64 -15.83 -2.17
N TYR A 476 1.97 -15.27 -3.32
CA TYR A 476 1.14 -14.31 -4.06
C TYR A 476 0.85 -14.87 -5.46
N PRO A 477 -0.21 -15.67 -5.64
CA PRO A 477 -0.69 -16.03 -6.97
C PRO A 477 -1.35 -14.81 -7.64
N PHE A 478 -1.09 -14.64 -8.93
CA PHE A 478 -1.63 -13.58 -9.76
C PHE A 478 -1.94 -14.15 -11.14
N VAL A 479 -3.21 -14.14 -11.53
CA VAL A 479 -3.65 -14.54 -12.87
C VAL A 479 -4.45 -13.40 -13.46
N MET A 480 -4.15 -13.04 -14.70
CA MET A 480 -4.84 -11.99 -15.41
C MET A 480 -5.02 -12.38 -16.86
N GLU A 481 -6.22 -12.16 -17.37
CA GLU A 481 -6.56 -12.29 -18.78
C GLU A 481 -7.29 -11.01 -19.18
N ILE A 482 -6.87 -10.42 -20.29
CA ILE A 482 -7.42 -9.16 -20.76
C ILE A 482 -7.51 -9.18 -22.27
N THR A 483 -8.64 -8.69 -22.79
CA THR A 483 -8.88 -8.51 -24.21
C THR A 483 -9.38 -7.10 -24.44
N THR A 484 -8.76 -6.42 -25.40
CA THR A 484 -9.16 -5.07 -25.81
C THR A 484 -9.68 -5.09 -27.24
N SER A 485 -10.75 -4.36 -27.49
CA SER A 485 -11.27 -4.16 -28.83
C SER A 485 -11.77 -2.73 -29.02
N ASN A 486 -11.76 -2.27 -30.27
CA ASN A 486 -12.42 -1.04 -30.67
C ASN A 486 -13.71 -1.42 -31.41
N GLU A 487 -14.86 -1.11 -30.82
CA GLU A 487 -16.17 -1.31 -31.44
C GLU A 487 -16.74 0.06 -31.84
N LYS A 488 -16.86 0.36 -33.13
CA LYS A 488 -17.38 1.66 -33.64
C LYS A 488 -16.69 2.88 -32.98
N ASP A 489 -15.36 2.85 -32.94
CA ASP A 489 -14.49 3.85 -32.31
C ASP A 489 -14.61 3.96 -30.78
N SER A 490 -15.44 3.13 -30.13
CA SER A 490 -15.50 3.02 -28.67
C SER A 490 -14.54 1.95 -28.15
N LEU A 491 -13.86 2.25 -27.05
CA LEU A 491 -12.96 1.32 -26.38
C LEU A 491 -13.79 0.33 -25.58
N LYS A 492 -13.50 -0.96 -25.76
CA LYS A 492 -14.03 -2.04 -24.94
C LYS A 492 -12.88 -2.87 -24.37
N LEU A 493 -13.00 -3.21 -23.10
CA LEU A 493 -12.03 -3.99 -22.35
C LEU A 493 -12.74 -5.10 -21.59
N THR A 494 -12.36 -6.35 -21.81
CA THR A 494 -12.83 -7.49 -21.01
C THR A 494 -11.67 -8.00 -20.17
N THR A 495 -11.91 -8.21 -18.87
CA THR A 495 -10.85 -8.59 -17.93
C THR A 495 -11.32 -9.71 -17.03
N ASN A 496 -10.43 -10.65 -16.77
CA ASN A 496 -10.48 -11.61 -15.67
C ASN A 496 -9.22 -11.42 -14.83
N LEU A 497 -9.38 -11.25 -13.51
CA LEU A 497 -8.29 -11.03 -12.58
C LEU A 497 -8.51 -11.92 -11.34
N GLU A 498 -7.53 -12.78 -11.07
CA GLU A 498 -7.45 -13.55 -9.84
C GLU A 498 -6.16 -13.19 -9.09
N GLN A 499 -6.31 -12.68 -7.87
CA GLN A 499 -5.21 -12.36 -6.99
C GLN A 499 -5.37 -13.14 -5.69
N GLY A 500 -4.27 -13.63 -5.12
CA GLY A 500 -4.27 -14.23 -3.81
C GLY A 500 -3.13 -13.74 -2.93
N MET A 501 -3.28 -13.93 -1.63
CA MET A 501 -2.26 -13.70 -0.64
C MET A 501 -2.40 -14.76 0.45
N ASP A 502 -1.38 -15.61 0.55
CA ASP A 502 -1.12 -16.40 1.75
C ASP A 502 0.04 -15.77 2.50
N LEU A 503 -0.13 -15.51 3.80
CA LEU A 503 0.89 -14.93 4.66
C LEU A 503 0.88 -15.65 6.01
N THR A 504 2.05 -16.15 6.41
CA THR A 504 2.28 -16.76 7.72
C THR A 504 3.33 -15.94 8.43
N VAL A 505 3.08 -15.59 9.69
CA VAL A 505 4.07 -14.95 10.56
C VAL A 505 4.11 -15.66 11.91
N THR A 506 5.30 -15.95 12.43
CA THR A 506 5.49 -16.43 13.81
C THR A 506 6.69 -15.78 14.48
N GLY A 507 6.65 -15.76 15.81
CA GLY A 507 7.74 -15.25 16.63
C GLY A 507 7.70 -13.74 16.77
N ILE A 508 8.88 -13.11 16.87
CA ILE A 508 9.00 -11.72 17.25
C ILE A 508 9.20 -10.82 16.02
N SER A 509 8.26 -9.92 15.79
CA SER A 509 8.19 -9.02 14.64
C SER A 509 8.12 -7.56 15.09
N ALA A 510 8.39 -6.61 14.18
CA ALA A 510 8.07 -5.20 14.36
C ALA A 510 6.58 -4.89 14.20
N PHE A 511 5.80 -5.77 13.55
CA PHE A 511 4.36 -5.61 13.33
C PHE A 511 3.56 -6.73 14.01
N ASP A 512 2.31 -6.42 14.36
CA ASP A 512 1.40 -7.36 15.02
C ASP A 512 0.75 -8.36 14.04
N TYR A 513 0.66 -8.02 12.76
CA TYR A 513 -0.06 -8.80 11.73
C TYR A 513 -1.49 -9.22 12.16
N GLY A 514 -2.15 -8.37 12.95
CA GLY A 514 -3.54 -8.50 13.37
C GLY A 514 -3.82 -9.49 14.50
N ILE A 515 -2.81 -10.21 15.01
CA ILE A 515 -3.03 -11.23 16.04
C ILE A 515 -3.37 -10.63 17.41
N GLY A 516 -2.77 -9.49 17.73
CA GLY A 516 -2.96 -8.75 18.97
C GLY A 516 -4.40 -8.27 19.16
N ALA A 517 -5.13 -8.01 18.06
CA ALA A 517 -6.56 -7.71 18.13
C ALA A 517 -7.38 -8.84 18.78
N PHE A 518 -6.89 -10.08 18.71
CA PHE A 518 -7.53 -11.25 19.30
C PHE A 518 -6.89 -11.74 20.60
N GLY A 519 -5.73 -11.23 21.01
CA GLY A 519 -4.91 -11.79 22.10
C GLY A 519 -5.69 -12.19 23.36
N ASN A 520 -6.40 -11.23 23.99
CA ASN A 520 -7.20 -11.45 25.20
C ASN A 520 -8.43 -12.37 25.00
N ARG A 521 -8.78 -12.70 23.76
CA ARG A 521 -9.91 -13.56 23.40
C ARG A 521 -9.46 -15.01 23.22
N LEU A 522 -8.18 -15.27 22.93
CA LEU A 522 -7.67 -16.62 22.65
C LEU A 522 -7.78 -17.55 23.86
N LYS A 523 -8.23 -18.79 23.66
CA LYS A 523 -8.19 -19.85 24.71
C LYS A 523 -6.86 -20.57 24.79
N ALA A 524 -6.18 -20.64 23.65
CA ALA A 524 -4.93 -21.36 23.49
C ALA A 524 -3.87 -20.37 23.02
N LYS A 525 -2.64 -20.58 23.48
CA LYS A 525 -1.49 -19.81 23.03
C LYS A 525 -1.27 -20.06 21.54
N VAL A 526 -0.97 -18.99 20.82
CA VAL A 526 -0.59 -19.00 19.41
C VAL A 526 0.82 -18.44 19.29
N SER A 527 1.60 -18.91 18.32
CA SER A 527 2.95 -18.40 18.05
C SER A 527 2.97 -17.30 16.98
N GLY A 528 1.81 -16.96 16.42
CA GLY A 528 1.64 -15.93 15.39
C GLY A 528 0.34 -16.11 14.62
N SER A 529 0.31 -15.69 13.35
CA SER A 529 -0.88 -15.64 12.52
C SER A 529 -0.70 -16.31 11.15
N VAL A 530 -1.84 -16.69 10.56
CA VAL A 530 -1.97 -17.17 9.18
C VAL A 530 -3.12 -16.41 8.53
N LEU A 531 -2.83 -15.81 7.37
CA LEU A 531 -3.77 -15.15 6.47
C LEU A 531 -3.81 -15.95 5.16
N GLN A 532 -5.02 -16.19 4.66
CA GLN A 532 -5.28 -16.73 3.33
C GLN A 532 -6.42 -15.95 2.69
N THR A 533 -6.17 -15.33 1.54
CA THR A 533 -7.21 -14.66 0.78
C THR A 533 -7.06 -14.88 -0.72
N THR A 534 -8.19 -14.98 -1.41
CA THR A 534 -8.27 -15.08 -2.87
C THR A 534 -9.43 -14.23 -3.34
N ARG A 535 -9.16 -13.36 -4.31
CA ARG A 535 -10.12 -12.49 -4.97
C ARG A 535 -10.14 -12.83 -6.45
N LYS A 536 -11.31 -13.19 -6.97
CA LYS A 536 -11.57 -13.39 -8.40
C LYS A 536 -12.51 -12.28 -8.86
N ALA A 537 -12.18 -11.60 -9.95
CA ALA A 537 -12.95 -10.49 -10.47
C ALA A 537 -13.00 -10.55 -11.99
N THR A 538 -14.18 -10.28 -12.54
CA THR A 538 -14.40 -10.16 -13.99
C THR A 538 -15.05 -8.82 -14.28
N ALA A 539 -14.65 -8.20 -15.38
CA ALA A 539 -15.22 -6.93 -15.80
C ALA A 539 -15.31 -6.82 -17.33
N SER A 540 -16.28 -6.05 -17.78
CA SER A 540 -16.30 -5.41 -19.09
C SER A 540 -16.33 -3.91 -18.89
N TYR A 541 -15.42 -3.16 -19.50
CA TYR A 541 -15.38 -1.71 -19.46
C TYR A 541 -15.63 -1.15 -20.87
N TYR A 542 -16.34 -0.02 -20.93
CA TYR A 542 -16.73 0.65 -22.15
C TYR A 542 -16.46 2.14 -22.01
N GLN A 543 -15.82 2.73 -23.02
CA GLN A 543 -15.61 4.17 -23.12
C GLN A 543 -15.99 4.68 -24.50
N ALA A 544 -16.82 5.73 -24.54
CA ALA A 544 -17.17 6.42 -25.77
C ALA A 544 -15.93 7.02 -26.45
N PRO A 545 -15.94 7.19 -27.79
CA PRO A 545 -14.78 7.68 -28.53
C PRO A 545 -14.22 8.99 -27.97
N ASP A 546 -15.09 9.92 -27.60
CA ASP A 546 -14.75 11.24 -27.05
C ASP A 546 -14.44 11.24 -25.54
N GLY A 547 -14.49 10.08 -24.87
CA GLY A 547 -14.31 9.95 -23.43
C GLY A 547 -15.45 10.54 -22.59
N SER A 548 -16.54 11.03 -23.21
CA SER A 548 -17.65 11.69 -22.51
C SER A 548 -18.44 10.75 -21.59
N ARG A 549 -18.39 9.44 -21.89
CA ARG A 549 -19.13 8.42 -21.17
C ARG A 549 -18.28 7.18 -20.96
N THR A 550 -18.23 6.74 -19.70
CA THR A 550 -17.63 5.50 -19.27
C THR A 550 -18.64 4.64 -18.53
N SER A 551 -18.57 3.35 -18.76
CA SER A 551 -19.44 2.37 -18.09
C SER A 551 -18.76 1.02 -18.01
N GLY A 552 -19.32 0.13 -17.22
CA GLY A 552 -18.85 -1.23 -17.16
C GLY A 552 -19.86 -2.19 -16.58
N GLU A 553 -19.51 -3.46 -16.62
CA GLU A 553 -20.16 -4.53 -15.92
C GLU A 553 -19.11 -5.27 -15.12
N SER A 554 -19.39 -5.61 -13.86
CA SER A 554 -18.43 -6.37 -13.07
C SER A 554 -19.06 -7.34 -12.10
N GLU A 555 -18.27 -8.36 -11.76
CA GLU A 555 -18.55 -9.30 -10.70
C GLU A 555 -17.24 -9.66 -10.02
N SER A 556 -17.21 -9.59 -8.70
CA SER A 556 -16.03 -9.98 -7.91
C SER A 556 -16.43 -10.81 -6.70
N HIS A 557 -15.59 -11.78 -6.35
CA HIS A 557 -15.77 -12.68 -5.22
C HIS A 557 -14.45 -12.79 -4.48
N GLN A 558 -14.47 -12.51 -3.18
CA GLN A 558 -13.29 -12.65 -2.33
C GLN A 558 -13.59 -13.54 -1.14
N THR A 559 -12.70 -14.50 -0.91
CA THR A 559 -12.63 -15.27 0.33
C THR A 559 -11.43 -14.79 1.15
N TYR A 560 -11.61 -14.67 2.45
CA TYR A 560 -10.60 -14.21 3.40
C TYR A 560 -10.70 -15.05 4.66
N LYS A 561 -9.57 -15.59 5.12
CA LYS A 561 -9.44 -16.35 6.37
C LYS A 561 -8.21 -15.88 7.11
N PHE A 562 -8.40 -15.56 8.38
CA PHE A 562 -7.34 -15.15 9.29
C PHE A 562 -7.47 -15.93 10.58
N GLY A 563 -6.35 -16.45 11.08
CA GLY A 563 -6.34 -17.25 12.30
C GLY A 563 -4.98 -17.32 12.96
N GLY A 564 -4.98 -17.95 14.14
CA GLY A 564 -3.75 -18.19 14.89
C GLY A 564 -2.92 -19.33 14.28
N ARG A 565 -1.62 -19.32 14.60
CA ARG A 565 -0.71 -20.43 14.34
C ARG A 565 -0.37 -21.16 15.63
N GLY A 566 -0.52 -22.49 15.65
CA GLY A 566 -0.20 -23.30 16.83
C GLY A 566 1.30 -23.36 17.14
N PRO A 567 1.69 -23.48 18.43
CA PRO A 567 3.06 -23.33 18.91
C PRO A 567 4.06 -24.41 18.42
N SER A 568 3.59 -25.55 17.89
CA SER A 568 4.43 -26.67 17.44
C SER A 568 4.62 -26.79 15.92
N SER A 569 4.10 -25.85 15.14
CA SER A 569 4.02 -25.96 13.66
C SER A 569 5.21 -25.34 12.91
N ASN A 570 6.44 -25.58 13.37
CA ASN A 570 7.66 -24.95 12.84
C ASN A 570 8.27 -25.65 11.60
N THR A 571 7.57 -26.56 10.93
CA THR A 571 8.11 -27.25 9.76
C THR A 571 7.80 -26.49 8.47
N THR A 572 8.83 -26.28 7.65
CA THR A 572 8.77 -25.64 6.33
C THR A 572 7.88 -26.37 5.30
N SER A 573 7.37 -27.56 5.62
CA SER A 573 6.48 -28.37 4.78
C SER A 573 4.98 -28.06 4.99
N GLN A 574 4.63 -27.24 6.00
CA GLN A 574 3.25 -26.85 6.33
C GLN A 574 3.11 -25.30 6.36
N ARG A 575 3.72 -24.60 5.38
CA ARG A 575 3.89 -23.13 5.43
C ARG A 575 2.57 -22.37 5.53
N PHE A 576 1.55 -22.77 4.78
CA PHE A 576 0.24 -22.10 4.70
C PHE A 576 -0.91 -22.98 5.21
N SER A 577 -0.61 -24.17 5.73
CA SER A 577 -1.59 -25.04 6.39
C SER A 577 -1.58 -24.79 7.91
N ASN A 578 -2.62 -25.26 8.62
CA ASN A 578 -2.77 -25.18 10.09
C ASN A 578 -3.23 -23.83 10.67
N LEU A 579 -4.14 -23.13 9.97
CA LEU A 579 -4.88 -22.01 10.56
C LEU A 579 -5.75 -22.54 11.71
N ALA A 580 -5.33 -22.31 12.96
CA ALA A 580 -6.01 -22.78 14.15
C ALA A 580 -5.61 -21.97 15.41
N PRO A 581 -6.57 -21.33 16.09
CA PRO A 581 -7.99 -21.24 15.76
C PRO A 581 -8.27 -20.30 14.59
N LEU A 582 -9.40 -20.49 13.89
CA LEU A 582 -9.95 -19.47 12.98
C LEU A 582 -10.41 -18.26 13.81
N LEU A 583 -9.93 -17.08 13.44
CA LEU A 583 -10.18 -15.83 14.17
C LEU A 583 -11.13 -14.90 13.42
N TYR A 584 -11.01 -14.85 12.10
CA TYR A 584 -11.86 -14.06 11.24
C TYR A 584 -11.98 -14.73 9.88
N SER A 585 -13.17 -14.69 9.28
CA SER A 585 -13.32 -14.95 7.86
C SER A 585 -14.39 -14.08 7.24
N ARG A 586 -14.21 -13.76 5.97
CA ARG A 586 -15.20 -13.07 5.14
C ARG A 586 -15.29 -13.73 3.78
N ASP A 587 -16.49 -14.05 3.34
CA ASP A 587 -16.80 -14.56 2.01
C ASP A 587 -17.83 -13.62 1.38
N VAL A 588 -17.34 -12.74 0.51
CA VAL A 588 -18.08 -11.59 -0.01
C VAL A 588 -18.11 -11.61 -1.52
N LYS A 589 -19.31 -11.42 -2.08
CA LYS A 589 -19.53 -11.32 -3.52
C LYS A 589 -20.16 -9.97 -3.85
N VAL A 590 -19.59 -9.32 -4.86
CA VAL A 590 -20.04 -8.04 -5.41
C VAL A 590 -20.46 -8.24 -6.87
N VAL A 591 -21.55 -7.59 -7.27
CA VAL A 591 -22.02 -7.51 -8.66
C VAL A 591 -22.36 -6.05 -8.95
N GLY A 592 -21.64 -5.44 -9.90
CA GLY A 592 -21.66 -3.99 -10.10
C GLY A 592 -21.36 -3.25 -8.79
N ASP A 593 -22.16 -2.24 -8.45
CA ASP A 593 -22.00 -1.44 -7.22
C ASP A 593 -22.65 -2.10 -5.97
N ARG A 594 -22.95 -3.41 -5.97
CA ARG A 594 -23.73 -4.04 -4.89
C ARG A 594 -23.08 -5.27 -4.28
N ARG A 595 -23.17 -5.38 -2.95
CA ARG A 595 -22.74 -6.52 -2.14
C ARG A 595 -23.87 -7.56 -2.09
N VAL A 596 -23.82 -8.58 -2.96
CA VAL A 596 -24.88 -9.60 -3.06
C VAL A 596 -24.71 -10.76 -2.08
N LYS A 597 -23.51 -10.92 -1.51
CA LYS A 597 -23.19 -11.89 -0.45
C LYS A 597 -22.18 -11.27 0.50
N ASP A 598 -22.33 -11.49 1.80
CA ASP A 598 -21.36 -11.06 2.81
C ASP A 598 -21.41 -11.95 4.05
N ASP A 599 -20.78 -13.12 3.98
CA ASP A 599 -20.72 -14.04 5.11
C ASP A 599 -19.49 -13.71 5.97
N VAL A 600 -19.73 -13.23 7.19
CA VAL A 600 -18.68 -12.88 8.15
C VAL A 600 -18.70 -13.82 9.34
N PHE A 601 -17.52 -14.27 9.74
CA PHE A 601 -17.26 -14.93 11.02
C PHE A 601 -16.21 -14.15 11.78
N VAL A 602 -16.46 -13.92 13.07
CA VAL A 602 -15.49 -13.32 14.00
C VAL A 602 -15.46 -14.18 15.27
N TYR A 603 -14.27 -14.59 15.69
CA TYR A 603 -14.09 -15.49 16.82
C TYR A 603 -14.67 -14.89 18.10
N ARG A 604 -15.57 -15.65 18.74
CA ARG A 604 -16.37 -15.24 19.91
C ARG A 604 -17.16 -13.94 19.69
N SER A 605 -17.74 -13.79 18.51
CA SER A 605 -18.75 -12.78 18.22
C SER A 605 -19.97 -13.43 17.60
N ASN A 606 -21.13 -12.83 17.82
CA ASN A 606 -22.37 -13.20 17.13
C ASN A 606 -22.60 -12.35 15.86
N TYR A 607 -21.65 -11.48 15.49
CA TYR A 607 -21.75 -10.64 14.29
C TYR A 607 -21.95 -11.47 13.02
N LYS A 608 -22.77 -10.94 12.12
CA LYS A 608 -23.07 -11.48 10.79
C LYS A 608 -22.98 -10.33 9.80
N GLY A 609 -22.44 -10.61 8.61
CA GLY A 609 -22.38 -9.61 7.55
C GLY A 609 -23.78 -9.29 7.01
N HIS A 610 -23.85 -8.18 6.28
CA HIS A 610 -25.09 -7.58 5.82
C HIS A 610 -25.06 -7.42 4.30
N PRO A 611 -25.58 -8.39 3.51
CA PRO A 611 -25.71 -8.22 2.07
C PRO A 611 -26.81 -7.19 1.74
N ASP A 612 -26.70 -6.57 0.56
CA ASP A 612 -27.69 -5.63 0.04
C ASP A 612 -28.99 -6.36 -0.33
N LYS A 613 -30.15 -5.81 0.06
CA LYS A 613 -31.46 -6.48 -0.04
C LYS A 613 -32.11 -6.48 -1.44
N MET A 614 -31.49 -5.88 -2.47
CA MET A 614 -32.12 -5.66 -3.79
C MET A 614 -31.41 -6.39 -4.95
N SER A 615 -32.16 -6.75 -6.00
CA SER A 615 -31.64 -7.42 -7.21
C SER A 615 -30.56 -6.58 -7.92
N ALA A 616 -29.36 -7.15 -8.08
CA ALA A 616 -28.21 -6.42 -8.64
C ALA A 616 -28.19 -6.44 -10.17
N GLY A 617 -28.14 -5.26 -10.78
CA GLY A 617 -27.68 -5.11 -12.16
C GLY A 617 -26.16 -5.13 -12.18
N LYS A 618 -25.55 -5.78 -13.18
CA LYS A 618 -24.08 -5.80 -13.34
C LYS A 618 -23.53 -4.42 -13.73
N PHE A 619 -24.38 -3.58 -14.31
CA PHE A 619 -24.02 -2.36 -14.99
C PHE A 619 -23.72 -1.20 -14.03
N VAL A 620 -22.62 -0.49 -14.29
CA VAL A 620 -22.06 0.59 -13.49
C VAL A 620 -21.52 1.70 -14.41
N GLN A 621 -21.52 2.95 -13.94
CA GLN A 621 -21.06 4.11 -14.73
C GLN A 621 -20.17 5.06 -13.91
N GLY A 622 -19.56 6.03 -14.60
CA GLY A 622 -18.91 7.17 -13.98
C GLY A 622 -17.48 6.90 -13.53
N PHE A 623 -16.70 6.21 -14.35
CA PHE A 623 -15.25 6.02 -14.19
C PHE A 623 -14.48 7.16 -14.85
N ALA A 624 -13.28 7.45 -14.39
CA ALA A 624 -12.43 8.44 -15.04
C ALA A 624 -12.06 7.99 -16.47
N PRO A 625 -12.36 8.79 -17.52
CA PRO A 625 -12.05 8.39 -18.88
C PRO A 625 -10.56 8.44 -19.15
N VAL A 626 -10.09 7.53 -20.01
CA VAL A 626 -8.72 7.55 -20.53
C VAL A 626 -8.53 8.82 -21.38
N PRO A 627 -7.57 9.70 -21.04
CA PRO A 627 -7.36 10.93 -21.81
C PRO A 627 -6.63 10.63 -23.13
N ASN A 628 -7.37 10.34 -24.21
CA ASN A 628 -7.06 10.64 -25.63
C ASN A 628 -8.07 9.91 -26.56
N PRO A 629 -9.01 10.62 -27.18
CA PRO A 629 -10.03 10.02 -28.05
C PRO A 629 -9.48 9.51 -29.41
N GLN A 630 -8.30 9.96 -29.85
CA GLN A 630 -7.73 9.62 -31.17
C GLN A 630 -6.74 8.45 -31.14
N LYS A 631 -6.35 7.98 -29.96
CA LYS A 631 -5.48 6.80 -29.76
C LYS A 631 -5.94 6.04 -28.50
N PRO A 632 -7.10 5.35 -28.55
CA PRO A 632 -7.58 4.54 -27.42
C PRO A 632 -6.61 3.38 -27.20
N GLY A 633 -5.70 3.53 -26.24
CA GLY A 633 -4.65 2.56 -25.97
C GLY A 633 -4.82 1.90 -24.61
N MET A 634 -4.74 0.57 -24.57
CA MET A 634 -4.41 -0.23 -23.39
C MET A 634 -3.22 0.33 -22.57
N ALA A 635 -2.40 1.18 -23.20
CA ALA A 635 -1.37 2.05 -22.64
C ALA A 635 -1.60 2.54 -21.21
N LYS A 636 -2.80 3.00 -20.89
CA LYS A 636 -3.01 3.67 -19.59
C LYS A 636 -3.51 2.75 -18.48
N PHE A 637 -4.29 1.72 -18.81
CA PHE A 637 -4.80 0.78 -17.79
C PHE A 637 -3.79 -0.30 -17.40
N MET A 638 -2.75 -0.51 -18.21
CA MET A 638 -1.81 -1.62 -18.07
C MET A 638 -0.35 -1.18 -18.04
N GLY A 639 -0.07 0.13 -18.10
CA GLY A 639 1.27 0.62 -18.35
C GLY A 639 1.80 0.02 -19.67
N LYS A 640 1.31 0.49 -20.82
CA LYS A 640 1.89 0.15 -22.12
C LYS A 640 2.44 1.41 -22.77
N GLY A 641 3.68 1.36 -23.27
CA GLY A 641 4.34 2.55 -23.84
C GLY A 641 3.83 2.91 -25.26
N ASP A 642 3.63 4.20 -25.52
CA ASP A 642 3.43 4.75 -26.87
C ASP A 642 4.77 4.79 -27.62
N LEU A 643 5.13 3.72 -28.34
CA LEU A 643 6.38 3.67 -29.11
C LEU A 643 6.29 4.32 -30.51
N ALA A 644 5.22 5.09 -30.80
CA ALA A 644 4.96 5.65 -32.12
C ALA A 644 4.58 7.14 -32.10
N SER A 645 5.49 7.98 -31.58
CA SER A 645 5.73 9.35 -32.08
C SER A 645 6.72 10.05 -31.14
N GLY A 646 7.81 10.61 -31.69
CA GLY A 646 8.78 11.45 -30.97
C GLY A 646 8.22 12.81 -30.50
N ALA A 647 7.01 12.82 -29.97
CA ALA A 647 6.37 13.94 -29.29
C ALA A 647 6.11 13.49 -27.85
N THR A 648 7.09 13.69 -26.99
CA THR A 648 6.91 13.65 -25.53
C THR A 648 6.15 14.90 -25.09
N GLU A 649 4.84 14.93 -25.36
CA GLU A 649 3.92 15.87 -24.72
C GLU A 649 2.98 15.09 -23.80
N ASN A 650 3.35 15.07 -22.51
CA ASN A 650 2.48 15.21 -21.34
C ASN A 650 1.07 14.57 -21.38
N LEU A 651 0.96 13.27 -21.66
CA LEU A 651 -0.29 12.51 -21.48
C LEU A 651 -0.17 11.22 -20.68
N ALA A 652 1.01 10.92 -20.12
CA ALA A 652 1.03 10.28 -18.81
C ALA A 652 0.25 11.23 -17.90
N VAL A 653 -0.87 10.77 -17.33
CA VAL A 653 -1.49 11.47 -16.20
C VAL A 653 -0.34 11.79 -15.27
N GLN A 654 -0.04 13.09 -15.10
CA GLN A 654 1.15 13.55 -14.40
C GLN A 654 1.10 13.02 -12.96
N TRP A 655 1.68 11.85 -12.75
CA TRP A 655 2.33 11.43 -11.51
C TRP A 655 3.73 12.09 -11.46
N GLN A 656 3.84 13.38 -11.82
CA GLN A 656 5.11 14.13 -11.76
C GLN A 656 5.40 14.54 -10.32
N THR A 657 6.11 13.73 -9.54
CA THR A 657 6.71 14.13 -8.26
C THR A 657 7.47 15.46 -8.35
#